data_AF-A0A6B3W367-F1
#
_entry.id   AF-A0A6B3W367-F1
#
_cell.length_a   1.000
_cell.length_b   1.000
_cell.length_c   1.000
_cell.angle_alpha   90.00
_cell.angle_beta   90.00
_cell.angle_gamma   90.00
#
_symmetry.space_group_name_H-M   'P 1'
#
loop_
_entity.id
_entity.type
_entity.pdbx_description
1 polymer ?
#
loop_
_entity_poly.entity_id
_entity_poly.type
_entity_poly.pdbx_seq_one_letter_code
_entity_poly.pdbx_strand_id
1 'polypeptide(L)'
;MVKTLQKYFTIPILTVFIFATFFANIVHAQSEDDRLQDYVFTLAEAINDVELVHPEESYKITISKDSQIPIVIDEETSEGYAIINNDKILLNLNNFNVLDEEPIIPENLDDRFQYEMVDSQNIEFTNEALEKIGELLTTKTILLSDHDEEHFFFYFGSSKMLIKKSLISPGNLTLVDDSNEESEEDKQISESEEDKAVQEEDKQTEEKDKQTEEKDSLIVEEESKESETIKSLLPEVNEKDSTTLNSLQATTTSGKYVKINSSKAEVYLNEKASTVVGTVNEGQEFKIIEETPDFIKIQFGNQLGFIRKASITQSDGSSIKNLNTNYTNSSKTFRAINEVIVYDNTSGSLVPMGTIKNNIDYPIVEQTSQDWYRVLLGNRVGYVYRPHIIIKIQEQDKYFQTIYSQTPVVVNRSGGSDVVGYLSGRQEFEILSHIDGFVRIQYSNGIGYVKNSLITASNGYTIKNKNSGYTNSSRFITPIVNVPIYDNSSGKLVSMGTLNKGESYVIVDQSSKDWYRVLFGGRVGYIYKPHVHDPVLSTDKYMTLMYSSVPVVQSNGQVGELKGKGHQFPILSTTSDGFIRIQFGDSVGYVKGSHVSGTQVFVMNDLNPGLANSSKRIKVTKQVNIYSSQSKDSFVTASLNEGVSYPIVQDTSSLWVQVSIGQRLGYVYKADVEYLFDSNDQYFTTARDGVPIHVNGANGDEIVGTLVKGEKYKIFKSISGFVGLKFGDKIGYVRTSEVEPTNGSGLKNIDNGEPLSGNYIQTKVETSVYDNTSGSLVEYAKIKPGQSYPVIRQTSKDWLMVSLGGRIGYVYRPHVKYTSTQYRYIYYDMTLDEMVKKQVNAGAQTDKRYDTYVSKTYINRTSSSSGTVTVDGLNVRGGPGTTYWIVGQLLKGQTIEIYGETNGWLRFRYPKTWKNASPEDVKYYLNPNNFSTASKDYLQFLLLTESMNLDPNEVNNKILTNKGILENKAHAFIEAGRVNHINEIYLISHALLETSNGNSKLATGVLVSSVDGKPVEPKVVYNMYGIGALDSCAVRCGSERAYKEGWFNPEKAIIDGAKWISRGYINNPNYDQNTLYKMRWNPAYAVNNPPTHQYATDIGWAVKQTSRMYELFSLLDNYDMVFDVPQYKK
;
A
#
# COMPACT_ATOMS: atom_id res chain seq x y z
N MET A 1 20.70 3.17 -60.51
CA MET A 1 19.24 3.00 -60.69
C MET A 1 18.66 2.60 -59.34
N VAL A 2 17.54 3.12 -58.81
CA VAL A 2 16.27 3.60 -59.41
C VAL A 2 15.31 2.45 -59.77
N LYS A 3 14.10 2.49 -59.18
CA LYS A 3 12.90 1.65 -59.43
C LYS A 3 12.99 0.17 -58.99
N THR A 4 12.07 -0.39 -58.19
CA THR A 4 10.92 0.20 -57.44
C THR A 4 10.68 -0.69 -56.19
N LEU A 5 10.55 -0.25 -54.92
CA LEU A 5 9.71 0.74 -54.22
C LEU A 5 8.22 0.34 -54.04
N GLN A 6 7.74 0.41 -52.78
CA GLN A 6 6.35 0.29 -52.28
C GLN A 6 5.70 -1.12 -52.37
N LYS A 7 4.86 -1.58 -51.41
CA LYS A 7 4.15 -0.90 -50.30
C LYS A 7 4.26 -1.58 -48.91
N TYR A 8 4.55 -0.77 -47.88
CA TYR A 8 4.10 -0.75 -46.47
C TYR A 8 3.93 -2.04 -45.61
N PHE A 9 4.89 -2.25 -44.68
CA PHE A 9 4.76 -2.36 -43.20
C PHE A 9 3.54 -3.08 -42.51
N THR A 10 3.81 -4.20 -41.81
CA THR A 10 3.68 -4.49 -40.33
C THR A 10 2.47 -3.92 -39.50
N ILE A 11 1.84 -4.52 -38.46
CA ILE A 11 2.01 -5.73 -37.56
C ILE A 11 0.84 -5.75 -36.50
N PRO A 12 0.54 -6.78 -35.66
CA PRO A 12 0.60 -8.26 -35.71
C PRO A 12 -0.79 -8.92 -35.28
N ILE A 13 -0.81 -9.82 -34.26
CA ILE A 13 -1.94 -10.38 -33.44
C ILE A 13 -2.71 -11.65 -33.92
N LEU A 14 -2.81 -12.66 -33.01
CA LEU A 14 -3.67 -13.88 -33.00
C LEU A 14 -3.50 -14.90 -34.19
N THR A 15 -3.63 -16.23 -34.07
CA THR A 15 -4.25 -17.12 -33.06
C THR A 15 -3.58 -18.51 -33.07
N VAL A 16 -3.30 -19.13 -31.92
CA VAL A 16 -3.21 -20.62 -31.77
C VAL A 16 -3.85 -21.06 -30.44
N PHE A 17 -5.14 -20.77 -30.32
CA PHE A 17 -6.08 -21.69 -29.67
C PHE A 17 -6.74 -22.52 -30.78
N ILE A 18 -7.44 -23.61 -30.42
CA ILE A 18 -8.12 -24.54 -31.33
C ILE A 18 -7.16 -25.47 -32.10
N PHE A 19 -6.77 -26.56 -31.44
CA PHE A 19 -6.49 -27.85 -32.11
C PHE A 19 -6.97 -29.05 -31.27
N ALA A 20 -8.12 -28.89 -30.60
CA ALA A 20 -8.75 -29.91 -29.75
C ALA A 20 -10.27 -30.08 -29.99
N THR A 21 -10.83 -29.41 -31.01
CA THR A 21 -12.28 -29.38 -31.31
C THR A 21 -12.59 -29.78 -32.75
N PHE A 22 -11.87 -30.76 -33.30
CA PHE A 22 -12.05 -31.23 -34.68
C PHE A 22 -12.39 -32.73 -34.82
N PHE A 23 -12.74 -33.42 -33.72
CA PHE A 23 -13.16 -34.83 -33.75
C PHE A 23 -14.51 -35.13 -33.05
N ALA A 24 -15.12 -34.16 -32.37
CA ALA A 24 -16.40 -34.36 -31.67
C ALA A 24 -17.64 -34.24 -32.57
N ASN A 25 -17.53 -33.57 -33.73
CA ASN A 25 -18.69 -33.22 -34.59
C ASN A 25 -18.85 -34.10 -35.84
N ILE A 26 -18.25 -35.30 -35.88
CA ILE A 26 -18.41 -36.26 -37.01
C ILE A 26 -18.82 -37.67 -36.51
N VAL A 27 -19.59 -37.75 -35.42
CA VAL A 27 -20.44 -38.92 -35.10
C VAL A 27 -21.80 -38.42 -34.58
N HIS A 28 -22.66 -37.96 -35.50
CA HIS A 28 -24.04 -37.63 -35.17
C HIS A 28 -25.01 -37.93 -36.32
N ALA A 29 -24.89 -39.15 -36.88
CA ALA A 29 -25.85 -39.74 -37.82
C ALA A 29 -25.73 -41.27 -37.85
N GLN A 30 -26.88 -41.95 -37.92
CA GLN A 30 -27.09 -43.35 -38.38
C GLN A 30 -26.51 -44.52 -37.56
N SER A 31 -27.25 -44.95 -36.51
CA SER A 31 -27.60 -46.37 -36.30
C SER A 31 -28.78 -46.52 -35.33
N GLU A 32 -29.78 -47.33 -35.67
CA GLU A 32 -30.99 -47.57 -34.84
C GLU A 32 -30.85 -48.86 -34.00
N ASP A 33 -30.52 -48.75 -32.71
CA ASP A 33 -30.76 -49.80 -31.69
C ASP A 33 -30.85 -49.17 -30.28
N ASP A 34 -32.03 -49.22 -29.65
CA ASP A 34 -32.35 -48.58 -28.36
C ASP A 34 -31.68 -49.26 -27.13
N ARG A 35 -30.52 -49.91 -27.32
CA ARG A 35 -29.74 -50.59 -26.27
C ARG A 35 -28.28 -50.15 -26.20
N LEU A 36 -27.96 -49.01 -26.84
CA LEU A 36 -26.66 -48.34 -26.73
C LEU A 36 -26.72 -46.92 -26.09
N GLN A 37 -27.89 -46.49 -25.61
CA GLN A 37 -28.02 -45.32 -24.73
C GLN A 37 -27.42 -45.59 -23.34
N ASP A 38 -27.60 -46.82 -22.83
CA ASP A 38 -27.36 -47.21 -21.43
C ASP A 38 -25.88 -47.51 -21.09
N TYR A 39 -24.95 -47.19 -22.00
CA TYR A 39 -23.51 -47.47 -21.85
C TYR A 39 -22.59 -46.29 -22.22
N VAL A 40 -23.15 -45.11 -22.47
CA VAL A 40 -22.40 -43.89 -22.82
C VAL A 40 -22.60 -42.76 -21.81
N PHE A 41 -23.66 -42.81 -20.99
CA PHE A 41 -23.83 -41.87 -19.86
C PHE A 41 -23.00 -42.26 -18.62
N THR A 42 -22.51 -43.50 -18.55
CA THR A 42 -21.87 -44.10 -17.36
C THR A 42 -20.34 -44.16 -17.46
N LEU A 43 -19.71 -43.20 -18.16
CA LEU A 43 -18.24 -43.08 -18.26
C LEU A 43 -17.73 -41.63 -18.22
N ALA A 44 -18.55 -40.68 -17.76
CA ALA A 44 -18.17 -39.29 -17.53
C ALA A 44 -17.92 -38.96 -16.03
N GLU A 45 -18.41 -39.80 -15.12
CA GLU A 45 -18.24 -39.69 -13.65
C GLU A 45 -17.28 -40.79 -13.13
N ALA A 46 -16.20 -41.06 -13.87
CA ALA A 46 -15.27 -42.17 -13.58
C ALA A 46 -13.78 -41.81 -13.72
N ILE A 47 -13.44 -40.51 -13.78
CA ILE A 47 -12.06 -39.99 -13.66
C ILE A 47 -12.04 -38.79 -12.70
N ASN A 48 -12.62 -39.01 -11.53
CA ASN A 48 -12.20 -38.49 -10.23
C ASN A 48 -12.49 -39.64 -9.22
N ASP A 49 -11.96 -39.53 -8.00
CA ASP A 49 -12.19 -40.48 -6.89
C ASP A 49 -11.57 -41.88 -7.04
N VAL A 50 -10.23 -41.90 -7.13
CA VAL A 50 -9.43 -42.94 -6.43
C VAL A 50 -8.38 -42.22 -5.57
N GLU A 51 -8.83 -41.54 -4.53
CA GLU A 51 -7.95 -40.90 -3.55
C GLU A 51 -7.46 -41.93 -2.53
N LEU A 52 -6.14 -42.14 -2.49
CA LEU A 52 -5.50 -43.15 -1.63
C LEU A 52 -5.21 -42.60 -0.24
N VAL A 53 -6.28 -42.51 0.57
CA VAL A 53 -6.27 -42.46 2.05
C VAL A 53 -5.31 -41.45 2.68
N HIS A 54 -5.82 -40.23 2.91
CA HIS A 54 -5.39 -39.39 4.01
C HIS A 54 -6.49 -39.37 5.10
N PRO A 55 -6.15 -39.39 6.40
CA PRO A 55 -7.11 -39.16 7.48
C PRO A 55 -7.41 -37.65 7.66
N GLU A 56 -8.25 -37.33 8.65
CA GLU A 56 -8.67 -35.98 9.09
C GLU A 56 -9.82 -35.33 8.29
N GLU A 57 -11.02 -35.94 8.37
CA GLU A 57 -12.24 -35.13 8.44
C GLU A 57 -12.21 -34.31 9.74
N SER A 58 -12.25 -32.99 9.64
CA SER A 58 -12.22 -32.10 10.81
C SER A 58 -13.63 -31.87 11.36
N TYR A 59 -13.86 -32.25 12.60
CA TYR A 59 -15.11 -31.99 13.32
C TYR A 59 -15.38 -30.47 13.40
N LYS A 60 -16.52 -29.99 12.90
CA LYS A 60 -16.90 -28.57 13.05
C LYS A 60 -18.05 -28.38 14.02
N ILE A 61 -17.73 -27.79 15.17
CA ILE A 61 -18.69 -27.17 16.08
C ILE A 61 -18.97 -25.75 15.57
N THR A 62 -20.24 -25.42 15.34
CA THR A 62 -20.65 -24.08 14.89
C THR A 62 -21.20 -23.31 16.08
N ILE A 63 -20.42 -22.35 16.59
CA ILE A 63 -20.89 -21.40 17.61
C ILE A 63 -21.85 -20.40 16.95
N SER A 64 -22.84 -19.91 17.68
CA SER A 64 -23.75 -18.85 17.18
C SER A 64 -22.96 -17.55 16.96
N LYS A 65 -23.21 -16.86 15.85
CA LYS A 65 -22.41 -15.69 15.41
C LYS A 65 -22.39 -14.50 16.36
N ASP A 66 -23.29 -14.48 17.34
CA ASP A 66 -23.45 -13.38 18.30
C ASP A 66 -23.11 -13.83 19.74
N SER A 67 -22.45 -15.00 19.91
CA SER A 67 -21.99 -15.47 21.22
C SER A 67 -20.62 -14.89 21.58
N GLN A 68 -20.52 -14.27 22.76
CA GLN A 68 -19.27 -13.90 23.40
C GLN A 68 -18.73 -15.11 24.21
N ILE A 69 -17.40 -15.28 24.26
CA ILE A 69 -16.76 -16.36 25.02
C ILE A 69 -15.65 -15.79 25.92
N PRO A 70 -15.63 -16.13 27.23
CA PRO A 70 -14.50 -15.81 28.10
C PRO A 70 -13.32 -16.73 27.77
N ILE A 71 -12.18 -16.12 27.45
CA ILE A 71 -10.91 -16.82 27.24
C ILE A 71 -9.89 -16.43 28.32
N VAL A 72 -8.94 -17.33 28.55
CA VAL A 72 -7.91 -17.19 29.57
C VAL A 72 -6.55 -17.20 28.90
N ILE A 73 -5.79 -16.12 29.06
CA ILE A 73 -4.47 -15.97 28.46
C ILE A 73 -3.40 -16.23 29.54
N ASP A 74 -2.51 -17.17 29.25
CA ASP A 74 -1.33 -17.47 30.07
C ASP A 74 -0.17 -16.55 29.65
N GLU A 75 0.22 -15.61 30.52
CA GLU A 75 1.24 -14.60 30.18
C GLU A 75 2.66 -15.21 29.99
N GLU A 76 2.96 -16.36 30.60
CA GLU A 76 4.28 -17.01 30.50
C GLU A 76 4.48 -17.81 29.21
N THR A 77 3.39 -18.29 28.60
CA THR A 77 3.39 -19.07 27.35
C THR A 77 2.86 -18.29 26.16
N SER A 78 2.09 -17.23 26.39
CA SER A 78 1.28 -16.54 25.37
C SER A 78 0.28 -17.47 24.67
N GLU A 79 -0.23 -18.48 25.40
CA GLU A 79 -1.25 -19.42 24.94
C GLU A 79 -2.63 -19.01 25.47
N GLY A 80 -3.64 -19.05 24.60
CA GLY A 80 -5.03 -18.76 24.94
C GLY A 80 -5.81 -20.04 25.16
N TYR A 81 -6.65 -20.06 26.20
CA TYR A 81 -7.42 -21.22 26.60
C TYR A 81 -8.89 -20.87 26.78
N ALA A 82 -9.79 -21.64 26.18
CA ALA A 82 -11.18 -21.70 26.64
C ALA A 82 -11.23 -22.59 27.88
N ILE A 83 -12.01 -22.21 28.90
CA ILE A 83 -12.32 -23.09 30.03
C ILE A 83 -13.70 -23.70 29.81
N ILE A 84 -13.75 -25.03 29.69
CA ILE A 84 -14.99 -25.80 29.54
C ILE A 84 -15.00 -26.86 30.64
N ASN A 85 -16.00 -26.83 31.52
CA ASN A 85 -16.12 -27.72 32.69
C ASN A 85 -14.87 -27.74 33.61
N ASN A 86 -14.23 -26.58 33.80
CA ASN A 86 -12.93 -26.38 34.50
C ASN A 86 -11.70 -27.02 33.83
N ASP A 87 -11.86 -27.71 32.69
CA ASP A 87 -10.75 -28.14 31.85
C ASP A 87 -10.28 -26.99 30.95
N LYS A 88 -8.96 -26.77 30.88
CA LYS A 88 -8.37 -25.84 29.90
C LYS A 88 -8.29 -26.51 28.53
N ILE A 89 -8.72 -25.78 27.50
CA ILE A 89 -8.72 -26.21 26.09
C ILE A 89 -8.00 -25.15 25.25
N LEU A 90 -6.87 -25.53 24.66
CA LEU A 90 -5.96 -24.64 23.93
C LEU A 90 -6.60 -24.11 22.63
N LEU A 91 -6.48 -22.81 22.38
CA LEU A 91 -7.06 -22.09 21.24
C LEU A 91 -5.99 -21.62 20.25
N ASN A 92 -6.38 -21.53 18.97
CA ASN A 92 -5.54 -20.97 17.91
C ASN A 92 -5.67 -19.43 17.87
N LEU A 93 -4.81 -18.71 18.61
CA LEU A 93 -4.84 -17.23 18.80
C LEU A 93 -4.64 -16.35 17.53
N ASN A 94 -4.78 -16.87 16.31
CA ASN A 94 -4.31 -16.19 15.11
C ASN A 94 -5.20 -15.05 14.55
N ASN A 95 -6.44 -14.83 15.04
CA ASN A 95 -7.26 -13.64 14.75
C ASN A 95 -8.39 -13.47 15.79
N PHE A 96 -8.16 -12.72 16.88
CA PHE A 96 -9.23 -12.36 17.83
C PHE A 96 -9.37 -10.85 18.01
N ASN A 97 -10.62 -10.40 18.10
CA ASN A 97 -10.99 -9.07 18.57
C ASN A 97 -11.40 -9.19 20.04
N VAL A 98 -10.66 -8.51 20.91
CA VAL A 98 -11.01 -8.33 22.33
C VAL A 98 -12.14 -7.31 22.42
N LEU A 99 -13.09 -7.54 23.33
CA LEU A 99 -14.22 -6.65 23.61
C LEU A 99 -13.95 -5.89 24.92
N ASP A 100 -14.31 -4.60 24.98
CA ASP A 100 -14.20 -3.74 26.17
C ASP A 100 -15.32 -4.07 27.22
N GLU A 101 -15.51 -5.35 27.55
CA GLU A 101 -16.49 -5.84 28.52
C GLU A 101 -15.82 -6.79 29.54
N GLU A 102 -16.01 -6.53 30.84
CA GLU A 102 -15.38 -7.32 31.91
C GLU A 102 -15.98 -8.73 32.01
N PRO A 103 -15.16 -9.81 31.95
CA PRO A 103 -15.63 -11.18 32.10
C PRO A 103 -16.06 -11.47 33.54
N ILE A 104 -17.08 -12.33 33.71
CA ILE A 104 -17.48 -12.82 35.04
C ILE A 104 -16.49 -13.92 35.48
N ILE A 105 -15.58 -13.58 36.40
CA ILE A 105 -14.47 -14.45 36.81
C ILE A 105 -14.92 -15.47 37.90
N PRO A 106 -14.62 -16.77 37.74
CA PRO A 106 -14.86 -17.79 38.77
C PRO A 106 -14.08 -17.59 40.08
N GLU A 107 -14.70 -17.91 41.21
CA GLU A 107 -14.27 -17.56 42.58
C GLU A 107 -13.00 -18.27 43.13
N ASN A 108 -12.22 -18.96 42.30
CA ASN A 108 -10.98 -19.68 42.71
C ASN A 108 -9.97 -19.74 41.56
N LEU A 109 -9.18 -18.69 41.36
CA LEU A 109 -8.19 -18.59 40.27
C LEU A 109 -6.84 -18.01 40.72
N ASP A 110 -5.81 -18.29 39.92
CA ASP A 110 -4.39 -18.00 40.13
C ASP A 110 -4.02 -16.68 39.44
N ASP A 111 -3.37 -15.77 40.17
CA ASP A 111 -3.06 -14.37 39.82
C ASP A 111 -2.33 -14.17 38.46
N ARG A 112 -1.83 -15.24 37.85
CA ARG A 112 -0.97 -15.25 36.65
C ARG A 112 -1.73 -15.38 35.32
N PHE A 113 -3.05 -15.26 35.34
CA PHE A 113 -3.91 -15.42 34.16
C PHE A 113 -4.73 -14.16 33.89
N GLN A 114 -4.70 -13.67 32.64
CA GLN A 114 -5.61 -12.63 32.15
C GLN A 114 -6.91 -13.26 31.66
N TYR A 115 -8.02 -12.55 31.82
CA TYR A 115 -9.36 -12.97 31.38
C TYR A 115 -9.90 -11.93 30.40
N GLU A 116 -10.29 -12.34 29.20
CA GLU A 116 -10.78 -11.46 28.15
C GLU A 116 -12.06 -12.02 27.52
N MET A 117 -12.98 -11.14 27.13
CA MET A 117 -14.16 -11.50 26.34
C MET A 117 -13.85 -11.32 24.85
N VAL A 118 -14.11 -12.35 24.05
CA VAL A 118 -13.89 -12.32 22.58
C VAL A 118 -15.14 -12.71 21.79
N ASP A 119 -15.25 -12.14 20.60
CA ASP A 119 -16.25 -12.51 19.58
C ASP A 119 -15.93 -13.92 19.01
N SER A 120 -16.93 -14.80 19.05
CA SER A 120 -16.82 -16.17 18.54
C SER A 120 -16.62 -16.30 17.03
N GLN A 121 -16.86 -15.24 16.23
CA GLN A 121 -16.84 -15.30 14.76
C GLN A 121 -15.51 -15.74 14.12
N ASN A 122 -14.40 -15.81 14.88
CA ASN A 122 -13.08 -16.23 14.38
C ASN A 122 -12.43 -17.40 15.15
N ILE A 123 -13.14 -18.09 16.07
CA ILE A 123 -12.52 -19.15 16.91
C ILE A 123 -12.32 -20.46 16.13
N GLU A 124 -11.07 -20.71 15.73
CA GLU A 124 -10.63 -22.03 15.25
C GLU A 124 -10.10 -22.88 16.43
N PHE A 125 -10.75 -24.01 16.67
CA PHE A 125 -10.26 -25.05 17.57
C PHE A 125 -9.32 -26.01 16.81
N THR A 126 -8.33 -26.58 17.50
CA THR A 126 -7.50 -27.66 16.94
C THR A 126 -8.27 -28.99 16.92
N ASN A 127 -7.88 -29.93 16.05
CA ASN A 127 -8.51 -31.25 16.00
C ASN A 127 -8.43 -31.99 17.36
N GLU A 128 -7.33 -31.83 18.10
CA GLU A 128 -7.13 -32.35 19.47
C GLU A 128 -8.07 -31.67 20.50
N ALA A 129 -8.33 -30.37 20.36
CA ALA A 129 -9.32 -29.67 21.19
C ALA A 129 -10.76 -30.13 20.88
N LEU A 130 -11.08 -30.33 19.60
CA LEU A 130 -12.40 -30.80 19.14
C LEU A 130 -12.72 -32.21 19.63
N GLU A 131 -11.73 -33.11 19.59
CA GLU A 131 -11.85 -34.48 20.12
C GLU A 131 -12.14 -34.46 21.64
N LYS A 132 -11.42 -33.63 22.40
CA LYS A 132 -11.62 -33.44 23.85
C LYS A 132 -12.97 -32.78 24.20
N ILE A 133 -13.47 -31.84 23.40
CA ILE A 133 -14.83 -31.27 23.55
C ILE A 133 -15.89 -32.35 23.29
N GLY A 134 -15.67 -33.21 22.29
CA GLY A 134 -16.51 -34.36 21.99
C GLY A 134 -16.69 -35.30 23.19
N GLU A 135 -15.58 -35.67 23.86
CA GLU A 135 -15.65 -36.48 25.10
C GLU A 135 -16.44 -35.77 26.20
N LEU A 136 -16.11 -34.50 26.50
CA LEU A 136 -16.73 -33.73 27.59
C LEU A 136 -18.26 -33.62 27.45
N LEU A 137 -18.77 -33.37 26.24
CA LEU A 137 -20.21 -33.20 25.97
C LEU A 137 -21.04 -34.46 26.25
N THR A 138 -20.46 -35.66 26.19
CA THR A 138 -21.18 -36.91 26.46
C THR A 138 -21.54 -37.13 27.95
N THR A 139 -20.98 -36.33 28.87
CA THR A 139 -20.94 -36.72 30.28
C THR A 139 -21.97 -36.05 31.20
N LYS A 140 -22.62 -34.94 30.82
CA LYS A 140 -23.52 -34.20 31.76
C LYS A 140 -24.54 -33.19 31.22
N THR A 141 -24.65 -32.95 29.91
CA THR A 141 -25.46 -31.84 29.37
C THR A 141 -26.95 -32.17 29.26
N ILE A 142 -27.83 -31.25 29.68
CA ILE A 142 -29.27 -31.31 29.43
C ILE A 142 -29.55 -30.78 28.02
N LEU A 143 -30.20 -31.57 27.17
CA LEU A 143 -30.76 -31.10 25.90
C LEU A 143 -32.23 -30.73 26.09
N LEU A 144 -32.59 -29.54 25.60
CA LEU A 144 -33.98 -29.07 25.56
C LEU A 144 -34.58 -29.28 24.16
N SER A 145 -35.87 -29.01 24.04
CA SER A 145 -36.72 -29.37 22.89
C SER A 145 -36.23 -28.89 21.53
N ASP A 146 -36.71 -29.59 20.50
CA ASP A 146 -36.16 -29.61 19.15
C ASP A 146 -36.27 -28.25 18.42
N HIS A 147 -35.22 -27.82 17.71
CA HIS A 147 -35.24 -26.57 16.95
C HIS A 147 -35.72 -26.77 15.51
N ASP A 148 -35.13 -27.75 14.83
CA ASP A 148 -35.41 -28.13 13.44
C ASP A 148 -35.01 -29.60 13.23
N GLU A 149 -35.31 -30.19 12.07
CA GLU A 149 -35.05 -31.62 11.82
C GLU A 149 -33.55 -32.00 11.90
N GLU A 150 -32.61 -31.05 11.84
CA GLU A 150 -31.17 -31.29 11.86
C GLU A 150 -30.45 -30.87 13.16
N HIS A 151 -31.00 -30.02 14.04
CA HIS A 151 -30.24 -29.42 15.17
C HIS A 151 -30.95 -29.48 16.53
N PHE A 152 -30.16 -29.61 17.61
CA PHE A 152 -30.60 -29.46 19.02
C PHE A 152 -30.08 -28.15 19.64
N PHE A 153 -30.78 -27.67 20.68
CA PHE A 153 -30.29 -26.65 21.60
C PHE A 153 -29.64 -27.24 22.85
N PHE A 154 -28.64 -26.53 23.39
CA PHE A 154 -28.20 -26.66 24.78
C PHE A 154 -27.82 -25.29 25.36
N TYR A 155 -27.63 -25.23 26.68
CA TYR A 155 -27.21 -24.02 27.40
C TYR A 155 -25.86 -24.24 28.08
N PHE A 156 -25.04 -23.18 28.13
CA PHE A 156 -23.75 -23.12 28.82
C PHE A 156 -23.72 -21.83 29.64
N GLY A 157 -23.88 -21.95 30.97
CA GLY A 157 -24.20 -20.81 31.82
C GLY A 157 -25.54 -20.20 31.39
N SER A 158 -25.58 -18.88 31.20
CA SER A 158 -26.72 -18.13 30.64
C SER A 158 -26.80 -18.19 29.11
N SER A 159 -25.77 -18.66 28.41
CA SER A 159 -25.66 -18.59 26.94
C SER A 159 -26.28 -19.82 26.25
N LYS A 160 -27.01 -19.60 25.15
CA LYS A 160 -27.68 -20.64 24.35
C LYS A 160 -26.86 -21.00 23.11
N MET A 161 -26.74 -22.29 22.81
CA MET A 161 -25.92 -22.82 21.72
C MET A 161 -26.68 -23.90 20.91
N LEU A 162 -26.27 -24.14 19.65
CA LEU A 162 -26.80 -25.19 18.78
C LEU A 162 -25.75 -26.28 18.51
N ILE A 163 -26.21 -27.50 18.24
CA ILE A 163 -25.38 -28.62 17.77
C ILE A 163 -26.15 -29.46 16.74
N LYS A 164 -25.47 -29.96 15.69
CA LYS A 164 -26.09 -30.75 14.63
C LYS A 164 -26.25 -32.22 15.05
N LYS A 165 -27.46 -32.76 14.92
CA LYS A 165 -27.88 -34.10 15.38
C LYS A 165 -27.00 -35.24 14.86
N SER A 166 -26.50 -35.13 13.63
CA SER A 166 -25.63 -36.13 13.00
C SER A 166 -24.26 -36.28 13.67
N LEU A 167 -23.87 -35.37 14.57
CA LEU A 167 -22.59 -35.41 15.29
C LEU A 167 -22.69 -36.12 16.64
N ILE A 168 -23.88 -36.58 17.06
CA ILE A 168 -24.11 -37.23 18.35
C ILE A 168 -24.30 -38.74 18.15
N SER A 169 -23.42 -39.54 18.75
CA SER A 169 -23.60 -41.00 18.77
C SER A 169 -24.83 -41.40 19.60
N PRO A 170 -25.64 -42.38 19.18
CA PRO A 170 -26.90 -42.74 19.83
C PRO A 170 -26.67 -43.49 21.16
N GLY A 171 -26.44 -42.74 22.24
CA GLY A 171 -26.28 -43.27 23.60
C GLY A 171 -26.84 -42.31 24.65
N ASN A 172 -27.97 -42.68 25.27
CA ASN A 172 -28.55 -42.08 26.47
C ASN A 172 -28.72 -40.54 26.48
N LEU A 173 -29.46 -39.99 25.51
CA LEU A 173 -30.06 -38.66 25.66
C LEU A 173 -31.38 -38.73 26.43
N THR A 174 -31.64 -37.74 27.29
CA THR A 174 -32.93 -37.55 27.97
C THR A 174 -33.43 -36.14 27.66
N LEU A 175 -34.59 -36.03 27.01
CA LEU A 175 -35.20 -34.76 26.63
C LEU A 175 -36.07 -34.23 27.77
N VAL A 176 -36.09 -32.90 27.95
CA VAL A 176 -37.03 -32.19 28.83
C VAL A 176 -37.74 -31.11 28.03
N ASP A 177 -39.03 -30.93 28.28
CA ASP A 177 -39.92 -30.01 27.57
C ASP A 177 -40.02 -28.68 28.33
N ASP A 178 -39.94 -27.55 27.61
CA ASP A 178 -39.69 -26.24 28.22
C ASP A 178 -40.97 -25.41 28.36
N SER A 179 -41.65 -25.58 29.50
CA SER A 179 -42.78 -24.75 29.89
C SER A 179 -42.89 -24.59 31.41
N ASN A 180 -42.29 -23.53 31.97
CA ASN A 180 -42.92 -22.65 32.98
C ASN A 180 -42.04 -21.45 33.39
N GLU A 181 -42.65 -20.27 33.26
CA GLU A 181 -42.59 -19.00 34.02
C GLU A 181 -41.53 -18.74 35.12
N GLU A 182 -40.92 -17.54 35.00
CA GLU A 182 -40.77 -16.44 35.99
C GLU A 182 -40.34 -16.69 37.47
N SER A 183 -39.47 -15.79 37.98
CA SER A 183 -39.82 -14.74 38.99
C SER A 183 -38.71 -14.41 40.03
N GLU A 184 -38.78 -13.17 40.58
CA GLU A 184 -38.09 -12.58 41.76
C GLU A 184 -36.54 -12.61 41.80
N GLU A 185 -35.75 -11.53 41.96
CA GLU A 185 -35.88 -10.15 42.48
C GLU A 185 -35.51 -9.92 43.98
N ASP A 186 -34.69 -8.88 44.20
CA ASP A 186 -34.51 -8.03 45.39
C ASP A 186 -33.76 -8.51 46.68
N LYS A 187 -32.62 -7.84 46.98
CA LYS A 187 -32.26 -7.10 48.25
C LYS A 187 -30.75 -7.05 48.58
N GLN A 188 -30.16 -6.02 49.22
CA GLN A 188 -30.48 -4.58 49.42
C GLN A 188 -29.32 -3.87 50.20
N ILE A 189 -29.31 -2.52 50.25
CA ILE A 189 -28.64 -1.63 51.27
C ILE A 189 -27.09 -1.54 51.24
N SER A 190 -26.44 -0.43 51.65
CA SER A 190 -26.40 0.98 51.17
C SER A 190 -25.31 1.76 51.95
N GLU A 191 -24.85 2.91 51.42
CA GLU A 191 -24.34 4.11 52.16
C GLU A 191 -23.08 3.99 53.07
N SER A 192 -22.28 5.04 53.36
CA SER A 192 -22.09 6.39 52.78
C SER A 192 -20.84 7.12 53.34
N GLU A 193 -20.42 8.20 52.65
CA GLU A 193 -19.73 9.41 53.18
C GLU A 193 -18.24 9.40 53.61
N GLU A 194 -17.73 10.61 53.91
CA GLU A 194 -16.34 11.05 53.71
C GLU A 194 -15.59 11.51 55.00
N ASP A 195 -14.27 11.71 54.86
CA ASP A 195 -13.56 12.99 55.15
C ASP A 195 -12.49 13.13 56.30
N LYS A 196 -11.38 13.80 55.92
CA LYS A 196 -10.38 14.64 56.66
C LYS A 196 -9.55 14.17 57.90
N ALA A 197 -8.32 13.70 57.59
CA ALA A 197 -7.02 14.44 57.63
C ALA A 197 -6.35 14.96 58.94
N VAL A 198 -5.14 15.56 58.78
CA VAL A 198 -4.29 16.38 59.72
C VAL A 198 -3.42 15.57 60.72
N GLN A 199 -2.12 15.81 61.00
CA GLN A 199 -0.93 16.54 60.45
C GLN A 199 0.35 15.84 61.06
N GLU A 200 1.64 16.24 61.09
CA GLU A 200 2.55 17.39 60.78
C GLU A 200 4.01 16.79 60.80
N GLU A 201 5.15 17.34 60.34
CA GLU A 201 5.58 18.56 59.61
C GLU A 201 6.84 18.17 58.75
N ASP A 202 7.70 19.12 58.34
CA ASP A 202 8.91 18.91 57.49
C ASP A 202 10.25 19.04 58.27
N LYS A 203 11.41 18.85 57.60
CA LYS A 203 12.34 19.96 57.25
C LYS A 203 13.65 19.62 56.51
N GLN A 204 13.74 20.11 55.27
CA GLN A 204 14.79 20.96 54.66
C GLN A 204 16.29 20.53 54.58
N THR A 205 16.67 20.09 53.37
CA THR A 205 17.51 20.79 52.35
C THR A 205 18.62 21.81 52.74
N GLU A 206 19.84 21.60 52.19
CA GLU A 206 20.69 22.52 51.36
C GLU A 206 21.97 21.74 50.90
N GLU A 207 22.37 21.71 49.62
CA GLU A 207 23.27 22.63 48.87
C GLU A 207 24.68 22.85 49.49
N LYS A 208 25.83 22.93 48.77
CA LYS A 208 26.17 22.98 47.31
C LYS A 208 27.68 22.65 47.09
N ASP A 209 28.11 22.42 45.83
CA ASP A 209 29.42 22.76 45.15
C ASP A 209 30.79 22.72 45.92
N LYS A 210 31.97 22.40 45.36
CA LYS A 210 32.47 22.15 43.96
C LYS A 210 33.95 21.65 43.97
N GLN A 211 34.45 21.14 42.83
CA GLN A 211 35.85 21.24 42.30
C GLN A 211 37.05 20.58 43.05
N THR A 212 38.15 20.10 42.42
CA THR A 212 38.49 19.61 41.05
C THR A 212 39.78 18.72 41.13
N GLU A 213 40.18 18.04 40.04
CA GLU A 213 41.59 17.70 39.67
C GLU A 213 42.40 16.71 40.55
N GLU A 214 43.38 15.91 40.08
CA GLU A 214 43.75 15.46 38.72
C GLU A 214 44.64 14.16 38.74
N LYS A 215 44.72 13.47 37.60
CA LYS A 215 45.86 12.68 37.02
C LYS A 215 46.51 11.41 37.66
N ASP A 216 46.71 10.46 36.73
CA ASP A 216 47.93 9.67 36.40
C ASP A 216 48.49 8.47 37.23
N SER A 217 48.27 7.28 36.65
CA SER A 217 49.28 6.30 36.18
C SER A 217 50.19 5.47 37.13
N LEU A 218 50.17 4.14 36.93
CA LEU A 218 51.29 3.21 36.60
C LEU A 218 52.67 3.43 37.33
N ILE A 219 53.38 2.44 37.90
CA ILE A 219 53.78 1.10 37.37
C ILE A 219 54.49 0.30 38.52
N VAL A 220 54.12 -0.96 38.84
CA VAL A 220 54.89 -2.25 38.67
C VAL A 220 55.95 -2.66 39.74
N GLU A 221 56.01 -3.97 40.05
CA GLU A 221 57.05 -4.78 40.78
C GLU A 221 57.30 -4.51 42.29
N GLU A 222 57.88 -5.41 43.11
CA GLU A 222 58.55 -6.73 42.89
C GLU A 222 58.31 -7.75 44.06
N GLU A 223 58.85 -8.98 43.97
CA GLU A 223 58.76 -10.04 45.00
C GLU A 223 59.81 -9.93 46.13
N SER A 224 59.58 -10.58 47.30
CA SER A 224 60.62 -11.40 47.97
C SER A 224 60.11 -12.25 49.16
N LYS A 225 60.89 -13.29 49.48
CA LYS A 225 60.77 -14.24 50.61
C LYS A 225 61.61 -13.72 51.81
N GLU A 226 61.79 -14.32 53.00
CA GLU A 226 61.47 -15.62 53.67
C GLU A 226 61.60 -15.35 55.22
N SER A 227 61.68 -16.22 56.26
CA SER A 227 61.74 -17.69 56.49
C SER A 227 61.35 -18.00 57.97
N GLU A 228 61.89 -19.09 58.55
CA GLU A 228 61.90 -19.50 59.99
C GLU A 228 60.57 -20.06 60.57
N THR A 229 60.35 -21.39 60.70
CA THR A 229 60.95 -22.44 61.59
C THR A 229 60.37 -22.44 63.04
N ILE A 230 60.12 -23.55 63.77
CA ILE A 230 60.44 -24.99 63.57
C ILE A 230 59.55 -25.98 64.42
N LYS A 231 59.42 -27.24 63.95
CA LYS A 231 59.14 -28.53 64.65
C LYS A 231 57.83 -28.87 65.43
N SER A 232 57.19 -29.93 64.91
CA SER A 232 56.79 -31.22 65.56
C SER A 232 55.77 -31.31 66.71
N LEU A 233 54.76 -32.16 66.50
CA LEU A 233 54.67 -33.49 67.12
C LEU A 233 53.75 -34.44 66.32
N LEU A 234 54.08 -35.73 66.30
CA LEU A 234 53.23 -36.83 65.79
C LEU A 234 52.67 -37.64 66.96
N PRO A 235 51.68 -38.51 66.70
CA PRO A 235 51.87 -39.90 67.08
C PRO A 235 51.65 -40.86 65.90
N GLU A 236 52.57 -41.82 65.74
CA GLU A 236 52.33 -43.04 64.98
C GLU A 236 51.65 -44.10 65.87
N VAL A 237 50.90 -45.01 65.26
CA VAL A 237 50.69 -46.37 65.80
C VAL A 237 50.89 -47.33 64.63
N ASN A 238 51.68 -48.39 64.85
CA ASN A 238 52.12 -49.34 63.82
C ASN A 238 51.77 -50.79 64.21
N GLU A 239 52.05 -51.75 63.34
CA GLU A 239 51.57 -53.14 63.40
C GLU A 239 52.03 -53.99 64.62
N LYS A 240 51.25 -55.07 64.84
CA LYS A 240 51.60 -56.36 65.48
C LYS A 240 51.81 -56.41 66.99
N ASP A 241 51.07 -57.32 67.62
CA ASP A 241 51.68 -58.58 68.08
C ASP A 241 50.69 -59.76 67.99
N SER A 242 51.08 -60.98 68.40
CA SER A 242 50.32 -62.22 68.25
C SER A 242 50.42 -63.17 69.46
N THR A 243 49.65 -64.26 69.44
CA THR A 243 49.67 -65.41 70.37
C THR A 243 49.03 -65.14 71.76
N THR A 244 48.53 -66.11 72.55
CA THR A 244 48.91 -67.54 72.72
C THR A 244 47.75 -68.47 73.11
N LEU A 245 47.88 -69.75 72.74
CA LEU A 245 47.31 -70.98 73.37
C LEU A 245 45.75 -71.15 73.41
N ASN A 246 45.18 -72.37 73.50
CA ASN A 246 45.79 -73.69 73.75
C ASN A 246 45.14 -74.85 72.94
N SER A 247 45.67 -76.07 73.14
CA SER A 247 45.45 -77.29 72.35
C SER A 247 44.14 -78.06 72.56
N LEU A 248 43.78 -78.88 71.56
CA LEU A 248 43.46 -80.31 71.73
C LEU A 248 43.62 -81.08 70.39
N GLN A 249 43.85 -82.40 70.45
CA GLN A 249 44.19 -83.22 69.27
C GLN A 249 43.02 -84.08 68.76
N ALA A 250 42.87 -84.06 67.43
CA ALA A 250 42.56 -85.17 66.52
C ALA A 250 41.50 -86.24 66.88
N THR A 251 40.52 -86.35 65.97
CA THR A 251 40.14 -87.65 65.38
C THR A 251 39.99 -87.50 63.86
N THR A 252 40.30 -88.56 63.11
CA THR A 252 40.10 -88.66 61.65
C THR A 252 38.61 -88.83 61.31
N THR A 253 38.10 -88.51 60.11
CA THR A 253 38.61 -88.95 58.80
C THR A 253 37.95 -88.18 57.64
N SER A 254 38.68 -88.04 56.51
CA SER A 254 38.17 -87.88 55.13
C SER A 254 37.43 -86.58 54.72
N GLY A 255 37.90 -85.95 53.63
CA GLY A 255 37.23 -84.83 52.95
C GLY A 255 37.89 -83.46 53.17
N LYS A 256 38.57 -82.92 52.16
CA LYS A 256 39.00 -81.49 52.12
C LYS A 256 37.92 -80.57 51.51
N TYR A 257 36.90 -81.19 50.91
CA TYR A 257 35.84 -80.54 50.18
C TYR A 257 34.49 -81.15 50.56
N VAL A 258 33.44 -80.38 50.33
CA VAL A 258 32.05 -80.80 50.46
C VAL A 258 31.32 -80.57 49.16
N LYS A 259 30.22 -81.29 48.97
CA LYS A 259 29.24 -81.09 47.91
C LYS A 259 27.91 -80.70 48.54
N ILE A 260 27.23 -79.69 48.00
CA ILE A 260 25.90 -79.30 48.48
C ILE A 260 24.89 -80.37 48.04
N ASN A 261 24.10 -80.91 48.98
CA ASN A 261 23.11 -81.97 48.72
C ASN A 261 21.65 -81.51 48.87
N SER A 262 21.41 -80.26 49.27
CA SER A 262 20.09 -79.62 49.28
C SER A 262 19.97 -78.65 48.10
N SER A 263 18.76 -78.49 47.57
CA SER A 263 18.43 -77.64 46.40
C SER A 263 19.11 -76.25 46.46
N LYS A 264 19.12 -75.65 47.65
CA LYS A 264 20.06 -74.61 48.07
C LYS A 264 20.53 -74.90 49.50
N ALA A 265 21.71 -74.40 49.87
CA ALA A 265 22.16 -74.30 51.25
C ALA A 265 22.43 -72.83 51.62
N GLU A 266 21.98 -72.41 52.80
CA GLU A 266 22.18 -71.04 53.29
C GLU A 266 23.61 -70.82 53.81
N VAL A 267 24.16 -69.64 53.53
CA VAL A 267 25.43 -69.16 54.08
C VAL A 267 25.16 -68.10 55.14
N TYR A 268 25.56 -68.36 56.38
CA TYR A 268 25.44 -67.43 57.52
C TYR A 268 26.78 -66.74 57.84
N LEU A 269 26.76 -65.65 58.61
CA LEU A 269 27.99 -64.98 59.11
C LEU A 269 28.51 -65.51 60.46
N ASN A 270 27.74 -66.35 61.15
CA ASN A 270 28.10 -66.84 62.48
C ASN A 270 27.38 -68.16 62.81
N GLU A 271 27.90 -68.85 63.83
CA GLU A 271 27.41 -70.15 64.32
C GLU A 271 26.03 -70.05 64.99
N LYS A 272 25.57 -68.85 65.36
CA LYS A 272 24.20 -68.61 65.83
C LYS A 272 23.18 -68.59 64.69
N ALA A 273 23.63 -68.66 63.43
CA ALA A 273 22.82 -68.61 62.21
C ALA A 273 21.87 -67.40 62.13
N SER A 274 22.23 -66.28 62.77
CA SER A 274 21.32 -65.12 62.95
C SER A 274 21.00 -64.36 61.67
N THR A 275 21.81 -64.54 60.62
CA THR A 275 21.76 -63.71 59.42
C THR A 275 22.31 -64.50 58.23
N VAL A 276 21.45 -64.72 57.24
CA VAL A 276 21.80 -65.34 55.95
C VAL A 276 22.30 -64.25 55.02
N VAL A 277 23.45 -64.46 54.39
CA VAL A 277 24.11 -63.48 53.49
C VAL A 277 24.21 -63.93 52.05
N GLY A 278 23.85 -65.19 51.78
CA GLY A 278 23.85 -65.77 50.46
C GLY A 278 23.39 -67.23 50.51
N THR A 279 23.37 -67.87 49.35
CA THR A 279 23.18 -69.32 49.24
C THR A 279 24.24 -69.93 48.34
N VAL A 280 24.41 -71.24 48.43
CA VAL A 280 25.14 -72.04 47.45
C VAL A 280 24.22 -73.15 46.93
N ASN A 281 24.29 -73.44 45.64
CA ASN A 281 23.33 -74.30 44.96
C ASN A 281 23.69 -75.79 45.06
N GLU A 282 22.69 -76.67 44.90
CA GLU A 282 22.87 -78.12 44.86
C GLU A 282 23.96 -78.56 43.87
N GLY A 283 24.67 -79.64 44.21
CA GLY A 283 25.69 -80.24 43.36
C GLY A 283 27.00 -79.46 43.27
N GLN A 284 27.05 -78.21 43.74
CA GLN A 284 28.27 -77.41 43.80
C GLN A 284 29.22 -77.91 44.88
N GLU A 285 30.52 -77.81 44.63
CA GLU A 285 31.56 -78.24 45.56
C GLU A 285 32.38 -77.06 46.10
N PHE A 286 32.78 -77.13 47.38
CA PHE A 286 33.50 -76.06 48.08
C PHE A 286 34.56 -76.62 49.03
N LYS A 287 35.65 -75.86 49.20
CA LYS A 287 36.75 -76.20 50.10
C LYS A 287 36.38 -75.87 51.55
N ILE A 288 36.58 -76.82 52.46
CA ILE A 288 36.46 -76.56 53.90
C ILE A 288 37.67 -75.74 54.37
N ILE A 289 37.42 -74.69 55.16
CA ILE A 289 38.46 -73.95 55.91
C ILE A 289 38.55 -74.47 57.34
N GLU A 290 37.41 -74.66 57.99
CA GLU A 290 37.28 -75.08 59.38
C GLU A 290 35.95 -75.86 59.56
N GLU A 291 35.86 -76.70 60.58
CA GLU A 291 34.64 -77.42 60.95
C GLU A 291 34.29 -77.19 62.43
N THR A 292 32.99 -77.15 62.72
CA THR A 292 32.43 -77.15 64.08
C THR A 292 31.43 -78.31 64.22
N PRO A 293 30.75 -78.51 65.37
CA PRO A 293 29.77 -79.59 65.51
C PRO A 293 28.63 -79.52 64.48
N ASP A 294 28.07 -78.34 64.26
CA ASP A 294 26.87 -78.14 63.42
C ASP A 294 27.15 -77.52 62.04
N PHE A 295 28.33 -76.91 61.84
CA PHE A 295 28.67 -76.15 60.64
C PHE A 295 30.02 -76.52 60.04
N ILE A 296 30.19 -76.20 58.76
CA ILE A 296 31.49 -75.98 58.11
C ILE A 296 31.68 -74.48 57.85
N LYS A 297 32.94 -74.05 57.69
CA LYS A 297 33.30 -72.67 57.31
C LYS A 297 33.95 -72.67 55.92
N ILE A 298 33.49 -71.79 55.05
CA ILE A 298 34.02 -71.55 53.70
C ILE A 298 34.40 -70.07 53.53
N GLN A 299 35.19 -69.73 52.50
CA GLN A 299 35.47 -68.31 52.21
C GLN A 299 34.23 -67.61 51.62
N PHE A 300 33.82 -66.49 52.17
CA PHE A 300 32.70 -65.68 51.66
C PHE A 300 33.12 -64.20 51.60
N GLY A 301 33.59 -63.75 50.43
CA GLY A 301 34.22 -62.45 50.29
C GLY A 301 35.50 -62.35 51.13
N ASN A 302 35.60 -61.35 52.01
CA ASN A 302 36.74 -61.14 52.92
C ASN A 302 36.58 -61.82 54.30
N GLN A 303 35.55 -62.64 54.51
CA GLN A 303 35.20 -63.24 55.80
C GLN A 303 34.83 -64.73 55.65
N LEU A 304 34.58 -65.42 56.76
CA LEU A 304 34.11 -66.81 56.76
C LEU A 304 32.58 -66.86 56.66
N GLY A 305 32.09 -67.70 55.75
CA GLY A 305 30.67 -68.06 55.62
C GLY A 305 30.41 -69.44 56.20
N PHE A 306 29.35 -69.59 56.98
CA PHE A 306 29.00 -70.81 57.71
C PHE A 306 27.87 -71.55 56.99
N ILE A 307 28.02 -72.85 56.76
CA ILE A 307 27.01 -73.72 56.13
C ILE A 307 26.73 -74.90 57.06
N ARG A 308 25.46 -75.26 57.24
CA ARG A 308 25.04 -76.37 58.14
C ARG A 308 25.49 -77.73 57.60
N LYS A 309 25.98 -78.59 58.49
CA LYS A 309 26.44 -79.96 58.14
C LYS A 309 25.32 -80.87 57.60
N ALA A 310 24.06 -80.55 57.85
CA ALA A 310 22.91 -81.25 57.27
C ALA A 310 22.68 -80.96 55.77
N SER A 311 23.30 -79.92 55.21
CA SER A 311 23.11 -79.45 53.82
C SER A 311 24.28 -79.82 52.89
N ILE A 312 25.10 -80.79 53.29
CA ILE A 312 26.30 -81.22 52.58
C ILE A 312 26.46 -82.75 52.55
N THR A 313 27.21 -83.23 51.56
CA THR A 313 27.88 -84.53 51.55
C THR A 313 29.40 -84.34 51.39
N GLN A 314 30.17 -85.37 51.73
CA GLN A 314 31.63 -85.34 51.61
C GLN A 314 32.07 -85.36 50.13
N SER A 315 33.14 -84.65 49.77
CA SER A 315 33.74 -84.68 48.43
C SER A 315 35.29 -84.68 48.49
N ASP A 316 35.92 -85.07 47.38
CA ASP A 316 37.35 -84.90 47.12
C ASP A 316 37.67 -83.59 46.37
N GLY A 317 36.66 -82.88 45.86
CA GLY A 317 36.77 -81.63 45.11
C GLY A 317 37.15 -81.82 43.63
N SER A 318 37.15 -83.05 43.13
CA SER A 318 37.62 -83.39 41.77
C SER A 318 36.81 -82.76 40.62
N SER A 319 35.58 -82.28 40.88
CA SER A 319 34.76 -81.61 39.86
C SER A 319 35.03 -80.09 39.74
N ILE A 320 35.77 -79.49 40.69
CA ILE A 320 35.97 -78.04 40.75
C ILE A 320 36.98 -77.57 39.68
N LYS A 321 36.47 -77.00 38.58
CA LYS A 321 37.30 -76.42 37.51
C LYS A 321 37.71 -74.97 37.73
N ASN A 322 36.94 -74.20 38.51
CA ASN A 322 37.16 -72.77 38.78
C ASN A 322 37.80 -72.50 40.16
N LEU A 323 38.62 -73.41 40.70
CA LEU A 323 39.30 -73.17 41.99
C LEU A 323 40.24 -71.97 41.87
N ASN A 324 40.17 -71.04 42.82
CA ASN A 324 41.04 -69.86 42.81
C ASN A 324 42.48 -70.23 43.20
N THR A 325 43.42 -69.92 42.30
CA THR A 325 44.86 -70.08 42.48
C THR A 325 45.58 -68.75 42.68
N ASN A 326 45.20 -67.71 41.93
CA ASN A 326 46.02 -66.51 41.70
C ASN A 326 45.31 -65.18 41.99
N TYR A 327 43.99 -65.17 42.24
CA TYR A 327 43.23 -63.93 42.42
C TYR A 327 43.06 -63.56 43.89
N THR A 328 43.13 -62.25 44.16
CA THR A 328 42.84 -61.63 45.45
C THR A 328 41.64 -60.69 45.33
N ASN A 329 40.96 -60.45 46.45
CA ASN A 329 39.92 -59.45 46.54
C ASN A 329 40.52 -58.04 46.56
N SER A 330 39.96 -57.11 45.80
CA SER A 330 40.34 -55.69 45.83
C SER A 330 39.67 -54.93 46.97
N SER A 331 40.05 -53.66 47.16
CA SER A 331 39.38 -52.71 48.06
C SER A 331 38.02 -52.22 47.53
N LYS A 332 37.63 -52.56 46.29
CA LYS A 332 36.31 -52.24 45.76
C LYS A 332 35.29 -53.29 46.19
N THR A 333 34.19 -52.81 46.74
CA THR A 333 33.01 -53.63 47.08
C THR A 333 31.82 -53.19 46.25
N PHE A 334 30.94 -54.14 45.94
CA PHE A 334 29.60 -53.87 45.44
C PHE A 334 28.56 -54.20 46.50
N ARG A 335 27.39 -53.56 46.40
CA ARG A 335 26.17 -53.93 47.09
C ARG A 335 25.17 -54.43 46.06
N ALA A 336 24.59 -55.60 46.27
CA ALA A 336 23.59 -56.13 45.37
C ALA A 336 22.24 -55.39 45.54
N ILE A 337 21.59 -55.01 44.43
CA ILE A 337 20.31 -54.28 44.43
C ILE A 337 19.20 -55.22 44.93
N ASN A 338 19.16 -56.42 44.34
CA ASN A 338 18.40 -57.59 44.80
C ASN A 338 19.39 -58.73 45.11
N GLU A 339 18.92 -59.90 45.52
CA GLU A 339 19.80 -61.08 45.61
C GLU A 339 20.44 -61.38 44.25
N VAL A 340 21.77 -61.32 44.15
CA VAL A 340 22.52 -61.49 42.89
C VAL A 340 23.10 -62.89 42.79
N ILE A 341 22.94 -63.50 41.60
CA ILE A 341 23.50 -64.81 41.29
C ILE A 341 25.00 -64.66 40.96
N VAL A 342 25.81 -65.54 41.55
CA VAL A 342 27.21 -65.76 41.17
C VAL A 342 27.25 -66.94 40.19
N TYR A 343 27.86 -66.73 39.02
CA TYR A 343 27.96 -67.72 37.96
C TYR A 343 29.37 -68.30 37.83
N ASP A 344 29.47 -69.61 37.63
CA ASP A 344 30.64 -70.29 37.06
C ASP A 344 30.49 -70.28 35.53
N ASN A 345 31.60 -70.12 34.79
CA ASN A 345 31.61 -70.12 33.31
C ASN A 345 32.64 -71.11 32.73
N THR A 346 33.18 -72.03 33.53
CA THR A 346 34.20 -73.01 33.09
C THR A 346 33.67 -74.08 32.13
N SER A 347 32.36 -74.13 31.90
CA SER A 347 31.72 -74.93 30.85
C SER A 347 31.59 -74.21 29.51
N GLY A 348 31.87 -72.90 29.45
CA GLY A 348 31.47 -72.03 28.34
C GLY A 348 30.00 -71.61 28.38
N SER A 349 29.28 -71.90 29.46
CA SER A 349 27.92 -71.44 29.75
C SER A 349 27.81 -70.98 31.20
N LEU A 350 26.96 -69.98 31.45
CA LEU A 350 26.77 -69.40 32.78
C LEU A 350 25.96 -70.35 33.70
N VAL A 351 26.64 -71.02 34.63
CA VAL A 351 26.05 -71.95 35.60
C VAL A 351 25.95 -71.28 36.98
N PRO A 352 24.75 -71.07 37.56
CA PRO A 352 24.59 -70.54 38.91
C PRO A 352 25.29 -71.41 39.97
N MET A 353 26.35 -70.88 40.61
CA MET A 353 27.05 -71.57 41.70
C MET A 353 26.54 -71.15 43.10
N GLY A 354 25.91 -69.98 43.21
CA GLY A 354 25.30 -69.50 44.45
C GLY A 354 24.72 -68.09 44.30
N THR A 355 24.39 -67.47 45.42
CA THR A 355 23.85 -66.11 45.51
C THR A 355 24.50 -65.30 46.61
N ILE A 356 24.44 -63.97 46.49
CA ILE A 356 24.78 -62.99 47.52
C ILE A 356 23.55 -62.12 47.73
N LYS A 357 23.06 -62.01 48.98
CA LYS A 357 21.85 -61.23 49.29
C LYS A 357 22.12 -59.73 49.19
N ASN A 358 21.04 -58.96 48.99
CA ASN A 358 21.08 -57.51 48.99
C ASN A 358 21.52 -56.95 50.36
N ASN A 359 21.96 -55.69 50.36
CA ASN A 359 22.58 -55.00 51.51
C ASN A 359 23.89 -55.59 52.05
N ILE A 360 24.41 -56.68 51.49
CA ILE A 360 25.77 -57.17 51.75
C ILE A 360 26.77 -56.44 50.86
N ASP A 361 27.78 -55.81 51.46
CA ASP A 361 28.93 -55.27 50.74
C ASP A 361 29.92 -56.40 50.46
N TYR A 362 30.11 -56.77 49.20
CA TYR A 362 30.90 -57.92 48.77
C TYR A 362 32.08 -57.49 47.88
N PRO A 363 33.29 -58.04 48.07
CA PRO A 363 34.48 -57.61 47.32
C PRO A 363 34.46 -58.03 45.85
N ILE A 364 35.02 -57.16 45.01
CA ILE A 364 35.31 -57.39 43.59
C ILE A 364 36.78 -57.83 43.46
N VAL A 365 37.07 -58.76 42.55
CA VAL A 365 38.44 -59.02 42.08
C VAL A 365 38.81 -57.97 41.02
N GLU A 366 38.14 -58.01 39.87
CA GLU A 366 38.33 -57.07 38.76
C GLU A 366 37.05 -56.94 37.91
N GLN A 367 36.99 -55.91 37.05
CA GLN A 367 36.02 -55.87 35.95
C GLN A 367 36.58 -56.66 34.77
N THR A 368 35.77 -57.58 34.22
CA THR A 368 36.20 -58.51 33.16
C THR A 368 35.63 -58.19 31.78
N SER A 369 34.52 -57.45 31.73
CA SER A 369 33.94 -56.90 30.51
C SER A 369 33.05 -55.70 30.86
N GLN A 370 32.39 -55.09 29.86
CA GLN A 370 31.43 -54.00 30.07
C GLN A 370 30.41 -54.31 31.20
N ASP A 371 29.84 -55.52 31.20
CA ASP A 371 28.72 -55.89 32.08
C ASP A 371 29.05 -56.99 33.13
N TRP A 372 30.31 -57.42 33.30
CA TRP A 372 30.66 -58.54 34.21
C TRP A 372 31.88 -58.26 35.10
N TYR A 373 31.73 -58.50 36.40
CA TYR A 373 32.81 -58.47 37.40
C TYR A 373 33.15 -59.87 37.91
N ARG A 374 34.44 -60.13 38.17
CA ARG A 374 34.90 -61.36 38.82
C ARG A 374 34.85 -61.22 40.34
N VAL A 375 34.43 -62.28 41.02
CA VAL A 375 34.29 -62.39 42.48
C VAL A 375 34.81 -63.75 42.97
N LEU A 376 35.03 -63.89 44.29
CA LEU A 376 35.48 -65.15 44.91
C LEU A 376 34.45 -65.67 45.92
N LEU A 377 33.73 -66.73 45.54
CA LEU A 377 32.75 -67.42 46.39
C LEU A 377 33.27 -68.82 46.74
N GLY A 378 33.50 -69.10 48.02
CA GLY A 378 34.04 -70.39 48.50
C GLY A 378 35.46 -70.71 48.00
N ASN A 379 36.27 -69.67 47.77
CA ASN A 379 37.56 -69.72 47.05
C ASN A 379 37.45 -70.34 45.64
N ARG A 380 36.30 -70.17 44.97
CA ARG A 380 36.10 -70.45 43.55
C ARG A 380 35.84 -69.14 42.80
N VAL A 381 36.33 -69.07 41.57
CA VAL A 381 36.21 -67.92 40.67
C VAL A 381 34.81 -67.87 40.08
N GLY A 382 34.04 -66.85 40.46
CA GLY A 382 32.69 -66.61 39.95
C GLY A 382 32.55 -65.25 39.29
N TYR A 383 31.42 -65.02 38.63
CA TYR A 383 31.09 -63.80 37.91
C TYR A 383 29.73 -63.25 38.34
N VAL A 384 29.61 -61.92 38.48
CA VAL A 384 28.35 -61.22 38.78
C VAL A 384 28.02 -60.18 37.71
N TYR A 385 26.74 -60.03 37.41
CA TYR A 385 26.23 -59.17 36.34
C TYR A 385 26.06 -57.73 36.82
N ARG A 386 26.73 -56.78 36.16
CA ARG A 386 26.85 -55.37 36.53
C ARG A 386 25.49 -54.68 36.77
N PRO A 387 24.45 -54.82 35.93
CA PRO A 387 23.17 -54.15 36.14
C PRO A 387 22.41 -54.53 37.41
N HIS A 388 22.84 -55.56 38.16
CA HIS A 388 22.20 -56.00 39.41
C HIS A 388 22.93 -55.51 40.68
N ILE A 389 24.01 -54.73 40.52
CA ILE A 389 24.89 -54.32 41.62
C ILE A 389 25.22 -52.82 41.57
N ILE A 390 25.46 -52.21 42.73
CA ILE A 390 25.93 -50.83 42.88
C ILE A 390 27.35 -50.86 43.47
N ILE A 391 28.30 -50.19 42.82
CA ILE A 391 29.68 -50.04 43.29
C ILE A 391 29.83 -48.63 43.84
N LYS A 392 30.23 -48.53 45.12
CA LYS A 392 30.45 -47.24 45.78
C LYS A 392 31.57 -46.48 45.07
N ILE A 393 31.35 -45.20 44.79
CA ILE A 393 32.37 -44.27 44.29
C ILE A 393 33.52 -44.19 45.31
N GLN A 394 34.76 -44.22 44.81
CA GLN A 394 35.99 -44.00 45.58
C GLN A 394 36.82 -42.88 44.92
N GLU A 395 37.70 -42.20 45.67
CA GLU A 395 38.39 -40.98 45.20
C GLU A 395 39.27 -41.18 43.95
N GLN A 396 39.74 -42.41 43.69
CA GLN A 396 40.50 -42.76 42.50
C GLN A 396 39.64 -43.06 41.26
N ASP A 397 38.31 -43.06 41.38
CA ASP A 397 37.40 -43.27 40.25
C ASP A 397 37.36 -42.05 39.33
N LYS A 398 37.46 -42.31 38.02
CA LYS A 398 37.45 -41.29 36.96
C LYS A 398 36.14 -41.22 36.19
N TYR A 399 35.27 -42.21 36.34
CA TYR A 399 33.97 -42.27 35.66
C TYR A 399 32.90 -42.85 36.58
N PHE A 400 31.65 -42.48 36.32
CA PHE A 400 30.48 -43.09 36.94
C PHE A 400 29.43 -43.44 35.88
N GLN A 401 28.46 -44.26 36.27
CA GLN A 401 27.22 -44.52 35.54
C GLN A 401 26.03 -44.05 36.36
N THR A 402 25.02 -43.45 35.72
CA THR A 402 23.76 -43.03 36.35
C THR A 402 22.86 -44.23 36.65
N ILE A 403 22.34 -44.30 37.88
CA ILE A 403 21.44 -45.39 38.31
C ILE A 403 20.00 -45.11 37.87
N TYR A 404 19.54 -43.86 38.03
CA TYR A 404 18.16 -43.44 37.80
C TYR A 404 17.96 -42.83 36.40
N SER A 405 16.74 -42.95 35.85
CA SER A 405 16.34 -42.49 34.51
C SER A 405 16.66 -41.01 34.24
N GLN A 406 16.51 -40.17 35.27
CA GLN A 406 16.95 -38.79 35.32
C GLN A 406 17.75 -38.60 36.61
N THR A 407 19.03 -38.26 36.49
CA THR A 407 19.92 -37.97 37.64
C THR A 407 20.22 -36.46 37.63
N PRO A 408 19.77 -35.67 38.62
CA PRO A 408 19.93 -34.22 38.61
C PRO A 408 21.39 -33.75 38.50
N VAL A 409 21.60 -32.71 37.70
CA VAL A 409 22.82 -31.90 37.69
C VAL A 409 22.51 -30.59 38.42
N VAL A 410 23.26 -30.34 39.48
CA VAL A 410 23.09 -29.16 40.35
C VAL A 410 24.21 -28.15 40.07
N VAL A 411 23.93 -26.84 40.18
CA VAL A 411 24.96 -25.79 40.17
C VAL A 411 24.71 -24.85 41.35
N ASN A 412 25.79 -24.39 41.99
CA ASN A 412 25.69 -23.43 43.10
C ASN A 412 25.63 -22.01 42.54
N ARG A 413 24.64 -21.23 42.98
CA ARG A 413 24.45 -19.81 42.65
C ARG A 413 24.44 -18.96 43.93
N SER A 414 24.53 -17.63 43.79
CA SER A 414 24.43 -16.68 44.90
C SER A 414 23.01 -16.62 45.47
N GLY A 415 22.65 -17.60 46.29
CA GLY A 415 21.33 -17.78 46.89
C GLY A 415 20.95 -19.24 47.18
N GLY A 416 21.57 -20.22 46.50
CA GLY A 416 21.21 -21.62 46.65
C GLY A 416 21.93 -22.57 45.68
N SER A 417 21.37 -23.76 45.53
CA SER A 417 21.84 -24.83 44.63
C SER A 417 20.72 -25.25 43.68
N ASP A 418 20.82 -24.88 42.42
CA ASP A 418 19.74 -25.04 41.43
C ASP A 418 19.90 -26.33 40.62
N VAL A 419 18.78 -27.00 40.31
CA VAL A 419 18.76 -28.09 39.32
C VAL A 419 18.59 -27.47 37.93
N VAL A 420 19.66 -27.52 37.15
CA VAL A 420 19.76 -26.88 35.82
C VAL A 420 19.52 -27.87 34.67
N GLY A 421 19.48 -29.16 35.00
CA GLY A 421 19.34 -30.24 34.02
C GLY A 421 19.48 -31.61 34.66
N TYR A 422 19.47 -32.64 33.82
CA TYR A 422 19.51 -34.04 34.23
C TYR A 422 20.44 -34.85 33.33
N LEU A 423 21.15 -35.82 33.90
CA LEU A 423 21.83 -36.88 33.16
C LEU A 423 20.83 -38.02 32.90
N SER A 424 20.81 -38.57 31.68
CA SER A 424 19.96 -39.73 31.37
C SER A 424 20.47 -41.01 32.04
N GLY A 425 19.56 -41.91 32.40
CA GLY A 425 19.88 -43.16 33.10
C GLY A 425 20.73 -44.15 32.31
N ARG A 426 21.56 -44.93 33.03
CA ARG A 426 22.54 -45.90 32.51
C ARG A 426 23.63 -45.31 31.59
N GLN A 427 23.72 -43.99 31.46
CA GLN A 427 24.79 -43.31 30.73
C GLN A 427 26.03 -43.14 31.61
N GLU A 428 27.20 -43.08 30.98
CA GLU A 428 28.49 -42.92 31.66
C GLU A 428 29.08 -41.52 31.43
N PHE A 429 29.74 -40.97 32.44
CA PHE A 429 30.29 -39.60 32.45
C PHE A 429 31.62 -39.54 33.20
N GLU A 430 32.42 -38.50 32.92
CA GLU A 430 33.72 -38.27 33.55
C GLU A 430 33.61 -37.47 34.85
N ILE A 431 34.38 -37.89 35.86
CA ILE A 431 34.55 -37.20 37.14
C ILE A 431 35.73 -36.25 37.01
N LEU A 432 35.49 -34.94 37.11
CA LEU A 432 36.55 -33.94 37.18
C LEU A 432 37.25 -33.94 38.54
N SER A 433 36.51 -34.23 39.61
CA SER A 433 37.01 -34.37 40.99
C SER A 433 35.89 -34.79 41.94
N HIS A 434 36.28 -35.33 43.09
CA HIS A 434 35.38 -35.70 44.18
C HIS A 434 35.29 -34.56 45.21
N ILE A 435 34.14 -34.44 45.86
CA ILE A 435 33.94 -33.68 47.11
C ILE A 435 33.06 -34.53 48.06
N ASP A 436 32.87 -34.11 49.30
CA ASP A 436 31.96 -34.84 50.19
C ASP A 436 30.53 -34.89 49.61
N GLY A 437 29.93 -36.08 49.64
CA GLY A 437 28.60 -36.38 49.10
C GLY A 437 28.41 -36.30 47.57
N PHE A 438 29.32 -35.71 46.78
CA PHE A 438 29.11 -35.44 45.35
C PHE A 438 30.37 -35.62 44.48
N VAL A 439 30.17 -35.93 43.20
CA VAL A 439 31.19 -35.77 42.14
C VAL A 439 30.97 -34.48 41.36
N ARG A 440 32.05 -33.87 40.89
CA ARG A 440 32.07 -32.67 40.04
C ARG A 440 32.21 -33.07 38.58
N ILE A 441 31.35 -32.53 37.72
CA ILE A 441 31.33 -32.77 36.27
C ILE A 441 31.42 -31.44 35.49
N GLN A 442 31.80 -31.49 34.22
CA GLN A 442 31.75 -30.32 33.34
C GLN A 442 30.30 -29.98 32.97
N TYR A 443 29.90 -28.71 33.13
CA TYR A 443 28.58 -28.21 32.73
C TYR A 443 28.71 -26.79 32.19
N SER A 444 28.40 -26.55 30.91
CA SER A 444 28.61 -25.24 30.26
C SER A 444 30.08 -24.80 30.45
N ASN A 445 30.33 -23.51 30.75
CA ASN A 445 31.64 -22.98 31.18
C ASN A 445 31.97 -23.21 32.67
N GLY A 446 31.14 -23.96 33.40
CA GLY A 446 31.25 -24.16 34.85
C GLY A 446 31.31 -25.63 35.27
N ILE A 447 30.99 -25.86 36.54
CA ILE A 447 31.03 -27.18 37.19
C ILE A 447 29.62 -27.53 37.67
N GLY A 448 29.11 -28.67 37.20
CA GLY A 448 27.91 -29.31 37.73
C GLY A 448 28.26 -30.30 38.84
N TYR A 449 27.33 -30.52 39.76
CA TYR A 449 27.47 -31.42 40.91
C TYR A 449 26.44 -32.55 40.81
N VAL A 450 26.88 -33.79 41.05
CA VAL A 450 26.03 -35.00 41.00
C VAL A 450 26.22 -35.81 42.27
N LYS A 451 25.12 -36.16 42.94
CA LYS A 451 25.16 -36.78 44.28
C LYS A 451 25.58 -38.25 44.24
N ASN A 452 26.52 -38.64 45.09
CA ASN A 452 27.12 -39.99 45.12
C ASN A 452 26.10 -41.12 45.35
N SER A 453 24.93 -40.82 45.94
CA SER A 453 23.84 -41.79 46.16
C SER A 453 23.00 -42.09 44.90
N LEU A 454 23.25 -41.42 43.77
CA LEU A 454 22.49 -41.57 42.52
C LEU A 454 23.28 -42.26 41.39
N ILE A 455 24.53 -42.61 41.68
CA ILE A 455 25.54 -43.05 40.71
C ILE A 455 26.31 -44.27 41.21
N THR A 456 26.88 -45.03 40.29
CA THR A 456 27.78 -46.18 40.57
C THR A 456 29.10 -45.98 39.85
N ALA A 457 30.20 -46.48 40.41
CA ALA A 457 31.52 -46.40 39.77
C ALA A 457 31.54 -47.06 38.37
N SER A 458 32.35 -46.52 37.47
CA SER A 458 32.59 -47.08 36.13
C SER A 458 34.05 -46.90 35.67
N ASN A 459 34.43 -47.67 34.66
CA ASN A 459 35.65 -47.49 33.88
C ASN A 459 35.43 -46.64 32.61
N GLY A 460 34.20 -46.20 32.32
CA GLY A 460 33.87 -45.30 31.19
C GLY A 460 33.79 -45.97 29.82
N TYR A 461 33.69 -47.30 29.76
CA TYR A 461 33.75 -48.08 28.50
C TYR A 461 32.69 -47.71 27.47
N THR A 462 31.53 -47.16 27.86
CA THR A 462 30.47 -46.82 26.89
C THR A 462 30.63 -45.43 26.27
N ILE A 463 31.58 -44.61 26.74
CA ILE A 463 31.74 -43.21 26.32
C ILE A 463 32.48 -43.13 24.98
N LYS A 464 31.73 -43.10 23.87
CA LYS A 464 32.30 -42.93 22.52
C LYS A 464 32.49 -41.47 22.11
N ASN A 465 31.62 -40.57 22.56
CA ASN A 465 31.64 -39.14 22.27
C ASN A 465 32.43 -38.32 23.33
N LYS A 466 33.50 -38.87 23.92
CA LYS A 466 34.34 -38.11 24.86
C LYS A 466 34.93 -36.88 24.18
N ASN A 467 34.95 -35.73 24.85
CA ASN A 467 35.63 -34.55 24.30
C ASN A 467 37.15 -34.79 24.21
N SER A 468 37.71 -34.55 23.03
CA SER A 468 39.13 -34.75 22.70
C SER A 468 39.81 -33.49 22.14
N GLY A 469 39.14 -32.34 22.12
CA GLY A 469 39.72 -31.09 21.63
C GLY A 469 38.75 -29.93 21.35
N TYR A 470 37.44 -30.11 21.54
CA TYR A 470 36.49 -29.00 21.45
C TYR A 470 36.56 -28.11 22.69
N THR A 471 36.46 -26.80 22.48
CA THR A 471 36.31 -25.78 23.52
C THR A 471 34.96 -25.08 23.36
N ASN A 472 34.38 -24.62 24.46
CA ASN A 472 33.22 -23.74 24.40
C ASN A 472 33.56 -22.41 23.70
N SER A 473 32.56 -21.81 23.05
CA SER A 473 32.66 -20.48 22.44
C SER A 473 32.28 -19.37 23.43
N SER A 474 32.17 -18.13 22.95
CA SER A 474 31.53 -17.03 23.68
C SER A 474 30.02 -16.92 23.44
N ARG A 475 29.40 -17.82 22.66
CA ARG A 475 27.98 -17.79 22.31
C ARG A 475 27.16 -18.64 23.29
N PHE A 476 26.14 -18.01 23.86
CA PHE A 476 25.18 -18.60 24.78
C PHE A 476 23.84 -18.84 24.07
N ILE A 477 23.09 -19.83 24.53
CA ILE A 477 21.72 -20.15 24.11
C ILE A 477 20.86 -20.37 25.37
N THR A 478 19.56 -20.11 25.27
CA THR A 478 18.61 -20.29 26.38
C THR A 478 17.48 -21.22 25.94
N PRO A 479 17.32 -22.43 26.52
CA PRO A 479 16.20 -23.31 26.21
C PRO A 479 14.84 -22.66 26.49
N ILE A 480 13.96 -22.66 25.50
CA ILE A 480 12.57 -22.17 25.65
C ILE A 480 11.62 -23.28 26.14
N VAL A 481 12.08 -24.53 26.07
CA VAL A 481 11.48 -25.74 26.67
C VAL A 481 12.60 -26.56 27.35
N ASN A 482 12.26 -27.65 28.03
CA ASN A 482 13.27 -28.59 28.52
C ASN A 482 13.92 -29.34 27.33
N VAL A 483 15.22 -29.15 27.13
CA VAL A 483 15.93 -29.53 25.89
C VAL A 483 16.79 -30.77 26.06
N PRO A 484 16.50 -31.89 25.36
CA PRO A 484 17.38 -33.06 25.36
C PRO A 484 18.70 -32.79 24.64
N ILE A 485 19.79 -33.32 25.21
CA ILE A 485 21.14 -33.30 24.67
C ILE A 485 21.45 -34.70 24.12
N TYR A 486 21.68 -34.81 22.81
CA TYR A 486 21.89 -36.10 22.15
C TYR A 486 23.37 -36.42 21.91
N ASP A 487 23.71 -37.69 22.11
CA ASP A 487 24.88 -38.37 21.56
C ASP A 487 24.48 -39.00 20.21
N ASN A 488 25.30 -38.81 19.16
CA ASN A 488 25.09 -39.41 17.82
C ASN A 488 26.22 -40.37 17.41
N SER A 489 27.13 -40.73 18.33
CA SER A 489 28.23 -41.67 18.09
C SER A 489 27.80 -43.11 17.77
N SER A 490 26.49 -43.40 17.84
CA SER A 490 25.88 -44.68 17.43
C SER A 490 25.31 -44.67 16.00
N GLY A 491 25.29 -43.50 15.34
CA GLY A 491 24.51 -43.29 14.11
C GLY A 491 23.00 -43.12 14.36
N LYS A 492 22.58 -43.06 15.63
CA LYS A 492 21.24 -42.68 16.09
C LYS A 492 21.37 -41.66 17.21
N LEU A 493 20.40 -40.74 17.27
CA LEU A 493 20.27 -39.78 18.37
C LEU A 493 19.86 -40.53 19.65
N VAL A 494 20.76 -40.58 20.63
CA VAL A 494 20.51 -41.16 21.96
C VAL A 494 20.62 -40.04 22.98
N SER A 495 19.57 -39.80 23.77
CA SER A 495 19.64 -38.79 24.83
C SER A 495 20.67 -39.20 25.89
N MET A 496 21.58 -38.28 26.22
CA MET A 496 22.50 -38.41 27.35
C MET A 496 22.21 -37.43 28.48
N GLY A 497 21.36 -36.42 28.25
CA GLY A 497 20.87 -35.54 29.30
C GLY A 497 19.82 -34.56 28.79
N THR A 498 19.42 -33.65 29.68
CA THR A 498 18.43 -32.60 29.42
C THR A 498 18.90 -31.30 30.10
N LEU A 499 18.73 -30.16 29.42
CA LEU A 499 18.80 -28.81 30.02
C LEU A 499 17.40 -28.30 30.33
N ASN A 500 17.24 -27.54 31.41
CA ASN A 500 15.94 -27.00 31.81
C ASN A 500 15.59 -25.69 31.05
N LYS A 501 14.29 -25.38 30.91
CA LYS A 501 13.80 -24.10 30.37
C LYS A 501 14.45 -22.93 31.12
N GLY A 502 14.87 -21.89 30.40
CA GLY A 502 15.48 -20.67 30.95
C GLY A 502 16.99 -20.73 31.24
N GLU A 503 17.64 -21.89 31.15
CA GLU A 503 19.05 -22.04 31.52
C GLU A 503 20.04 -21.50 30.47
N SER A 504 20.84 -20.50 30.84
CA SER A 504 21.88 -19.94 29.94
C SER A 504 23.05 -20.93 29.74
N TYR A 505 23.20 -21.42 28.52
CA TYR A 505 24.13 -22.50 28.17
C TYR A 505 25.09 -22.12 27.05
N VAL A 506 26.37 -22.49 27.16
CA VAL A 506 27.39 -22.15 26.15
C VAL A 506 27.49 -23.24 25.07
N ILE A 507 27.49 -22.83 23.80
CA ILE A 507 27.73 -23.74 22.66
C ILE A 507 29.21 -23.85 22.31
N VAL A 508 29.61 -24.97 21.70
CA VAL A 508 30.90 -25.11 21.00
C VAL A 508 30.81 -24.41 19.65
N ASP A 509 29.87 -24.85 18.81
CA ASP A 509 29.69 -24.35 17.45
C ASP A 509 28.28 -24.61 16.89
N GLN A 510 27.99 -23.97 15.76
CA GLN A 510 26.90 -24.35 14.88
C GLN A 510 27.33 -25.57 14.05
N SER A 511 26.93 -26.77 14.50
CA SER A 511 27.29 -28.02 13.81
C SER A 511 26.56 -28.24 12.48
N SER A 512 25.38 -27.64 12.30
CA SER A 512 24.59 -27.70 11.05
C SER A 512 23.57 -26.55 10.98
N LYS A 513 22.70 -26.55 9.96
CA LYS A 513 21.58 -25.61 9.86
C LYS A 513 20.69 -25.63 11.11
N ASP A 514 20.39 -26.80 11.64
CA ASP A 514 19.33 -27.00 12.64
C ASP A 514 19.84 -27.56 13.99
N TRP A 515 21.17 -27.74 14.16
CA TRP A 515 21.78 -28.26 15.40
C TRP A 515 23.00 -27.46 15.90
N TYR A 516 23.05 -27.18 17.20
CA TYR A 516 24.24 -26.73 17.94
C TYR A 516 25.03 -27.90 18.51
N ARG A 517 26.35 -27.77 18.61
CA ARG A 517 27.24 -28.66 19.38
C ARG A 517 27.48 -28.08 20.76
N VAL A 518 27.48 -28.91 21.80
CA VAL A 518 27.70 -28.54 23.21
C VAL A 518 28.68 -29.50 23.90
N LEU A 519 29.26 -29.08 25.03
CA LEU A 519 29.99 -29.94 25.95
C LEU A 519 29.16 -30.16 27.21
N PHE A 520 28.87 -31.41 27.55
CA PHE A 520 28.09 -31.76 28.74
C PHE A 520 28.63 -33.04 29.39
N GLY A 521 28.99 -32.99 30.67
CA GLY A 521 29.54 -34.13 31.41
C GLY A 521 30.87 -34.66 30.85
N GLY A 522 31.66 -33.80 30.19
CA GLY A 522 32.90 -34.18 29.48
C GLY A 522 32.68 -34.81 28.10
N ARG A 523 31.44 -34.84 27.60
CA ARG A 523 31.03 -35.47 26.34
C ARG A 523 30.54 -34.43 25.33
N VAL A 524 30.74 -34.71 24.04
CA VAL A 524 30.27 -33.87 22.93
C VAL A 524 28.82 -34.20 22.62
N GLY A 525 27.92 -33.25 22.85
CA GLY A 525 26.48 -33.37 22.64
C GLY A 525 25.95 -32.49 21.51
N TYR A 526 24.72 -32.76 21.10
CA TYR A 526 23.98 -32.01 20.09
C TYR A 526 22.62 -31.55 20.63
N ILE A 527 22.27 -30.29 20.36
CA ILE A 527 21.01 -29.64 20.74
C ILE A 527 20.29 -29.14 19.48
N TYR A 528 18.98 -29.38 19.40
CA TYR A 528 18.14 -28.93 18.29
C TYR A 528 17.79 -27.45 18.42
N LYS A 529 18.12 -26.62 17.42
CA LYS A 529 18.03 -25.16 17.54
C LYS A 529 16.62 -24.61 17.80
N PRO A 530 15.55 -25.10 17.16
CA PRO A 530 14.21 -24.54 17.37
C PRO A 530 13.68 -24.60 18.80
N HIS A 531 14.33 -25.37 19.70
CA HIS A 531 13.97 -25.47 21.11
C HIS A 531 14.77 -24.51 22.02
N VAL A 532 15.62 -23.65 21.44
CA VAL A 532 16.41 -22.64 22.18
C VAL A 532 16.33 -21.26 21.52
N HIS A 533 16.34 -20.21 22.35
CA HIS A 533 16.56 -18.84 21.92
C HIS A 533 18.07 -18.58 21.82
N ASP A 534 18.54 -18.12 20.64
CA ASP A 534 19.93 -17.74 20.39
C ASP A 534 20.00 -16.21 20.21
N PRO A 535 20.42 -15.45 21.23
CA PRO A 535 20.39 -13.99 21.21
C PRO A 535 21.31 -13.40 20.13
N VAL A 536 20.93 -12.26 19.56
CA VAL A 536 21.77 -11.51 18.64
C VAL A 536 22.99 -10.93 19.38
N LEU A 537 24.19 -11.32 18.98
CA LEU A 537 25.44 -10.77 19.51
C LEU A 537 25.87 -9.52 18.72
N SER A 538 26.65 -8.63 19.34
CA SER A 538 27.22 -7.45 18.67
C SER A 538 28.20 -7.78 17.52
N THR A 539 28.63 -9.04 17.42
CA THR A 539 29.43 -9.56 16.31
C THR A 539 28.59 -10.08 15.14
N ASP A 540 27.28 -10.30 15.32
CA ASP A 540 26.42 -10.90 14.30
C ASP A 540 26.08 -9.91 13.19
N LYS A 541 26.13 -10.39 11.95
CA LYS A 541 25.93 -9.60 10.73
C LYS A 541 24.49 -9.64 10.24
N TYR A 542 23.77 -10.70 10.59
CA TYR A 542 22.39 -10.93 10.18
C TYR A 542 21.57 -11.43 11.37
N MET A 543 20.30 -11.04 11.39
CA MET A 543 19.30 -11.57 12.31
C MET A 543 18.31 -12.45 11.53
N THR A 544 17.78 -13.48 12.18
CA THR A 544 16.82 -14.44 11.63
C THR A 544 15.49 -14.30 12.37
N LEU A 545 14.37 -14.13 11.68
CA LEU A 545 13.07 -13.94 12.36
C LEU A 545 12.61 -15.22 13.07
N MET A 546 12.25 -15.12 14.36
CA MET A 546 11.70 -16.24 15.13
C MET A 546 10.17 -16.39 14.97
N TYR A 547 9.51 -15.34 14.47
CA TYR A 547 8.06 -15.25 14.28
C TYR A 547 7.71 -15.00 12.81
N SER A 548 6.45 -15.26 12.44
CA SER A 548 5.91 -15.05 11.08
C SER A 548 5.83 -13.57 10.69
N SER A 549 5.57 -12.71 11.68
CA SER A 549 5.63 -11.25 11.60
C SER A 549 6.50 -10.70 12.72
N VAL A 550 7.29 -9.66 12.43
CA VAL A 550 8.13 -8.98 13.41
C VAL A 550 8.02 -7.46 13.20
N PRO A 551 7.39 -6.71 14.11
CA PRO A 551 7.22 -5.25 14.00
C PRO A 551 8.54 -4.49 13.84
N VAL A 552 8.51 -3.45 12.99
CA VAL A 552 9.59 -2.46 12.87
C VAL A 552 9.08 -1.11 13.35
N VAL A 553 9.75 -0.55 14.36
CA VAL A 553 9.42 0.75 14.93
C VAL A 553 10.45 1.82 14.58
N GLN A 554 10.00 3.07 14.55
CA GLN A 554 10.79 4.29 14.46
C GLN A 554 10.31 5.28 15.54
N SER A 555 10.92 6.46 15.63
CA SER A 555 10.62 7.45 16.69
C SER A 555 9.18 8.02 16.65
N ASN A 556 8.42 7.70 15.61
CA ASN A 556 7.02 8.06 15.41
C ASN A 556 6.06 6.85 15.49
N GLY A 557 6.50 5.69 15.97
CA GLY A 557 5.69 4.47 16.14
C GLY A 557 6.04 3.33 15.17
N GLN A 558 5.12 2.38 15.00
CA GLN A 558 5.31 1.23 14.11
C GLN A 558 5.09 1.62 12.65
N VAL A 559 6.13 1.45 11.83
CA VAL A 559 6.14 1.84 10.40
C VAL A 559 5.94 0.65 9.45
N GLY A 560 5.91 -0.57 9.97
CA GLY A 560 5.71 -1.78 9.19
C GLY A 560 6.13 -3.02 9.96
N GLU A 561 6.34 -4.12 9.24
CA GLU A 561 6.73 -5.41 9.80
C GLU A 561 7.66 -6.14 8.84
N LEU A 562 8.64 -6.87 9.36
CA LEU A 562 9.36 -7.89 8.59
C LEU A 562 8.56 -9.19 8.63
N LYS A 563 8.54 -9.94 7.52
CA LYS A 563 7.73 -11.14 7.37
C LYS A 563 8.60 -12.39 7.11
N GLY A 564 8.08 -13.54 7.53
CA GLY A 564 8.64 -14.87 7.30
C GLY A 564 9.51 -15.39 8.44
N LYS A 565 8.98 -16.34 9.21
CA LYS A 565 9.78 -17.12 10.18
C LYS A 565 10.97 -17.79 9.46
N GLY A 566 12.14 -17.77 10.09
CA GLY A 566 13.38 -18.26 9.49
C GLY A 566 14.01 -17.36 8.41
N HIS A 567 13.39 -16.23 8.04
CA HIS A 567 13.98 -15.30 7.06
C HIS A 567 15.00 -14.36 7.71
N GLN A 568 15.97 -13.93 6.91
CA GLN A 568 17.13 -13.17 7.40
C GLN A 568 17.15 -11.73 6.92
N PHE A 569 17.76 -10.85 7.72
CA PHE A 569 17.97 -9.43 7.43
C PHE A 569 19.31 -8.97 8.05
N PRO A 570 20.12 -8.11 7.42
CA PRO A 570 21.38 -7.64 7.99
C PRO A 570 21.19 -6.64 9.13
N ILE A 571 22.09 -6.72 10.11
CA ILE A 571 22.14 -5.88 11.31
C ILE A 571 23.01 -4.64 11.04
N LEU A 572 22.61 -3.47 11.54
CA LEU A 572 23.47 -2.28 11.62
C LEU A 572 24.19 -2.20 12.97
N SER A 573 23.46 -2.39 14.08
CA SER A 573 24.01 -2.60 15.43
C SER A 573 22.95 -3.19 16.37
N THR A 574 23.38 -3.69 17.52
CA THR A 574 22.50 -3.86 18.69
C THR A 574 22.42 -2.56 19.50
N THR A 575 21.50 -2.48 20.47
CA THR A 575 21.40 -1.42 21.48
C THR A 575 21.29 -2.02 22.89
N SER A 576 21.58 -1.22 23.94
CA SER A 576 21.64 -1.68 25.33
C SER A 576 20.29 -2.01 25.95
N ASP A 577 19.21 -1.48 25.40
CA ASP A 577 17.80 -1.75 25.72
C ASP A 577 17.22 -2.95 24.94
N GLY A 578 18.07 -3.71 24.23
CA GLY A 578 17.69 -4.97 23.60
C GLY A 578 17.02 -4.85 22.22
N PHE A 579 17.13 -3.71 21.53
CA PHE A 579 16.71 -3.58 20.13
C PHE A 579 17.85 -3.84 19.14
N ILE A 580 17.46 -4.24 17.94
CA ILE A 580 18.32 -4.47 16.78
C ILE A 580 18.03 -3.38 15.76
N ARG A 581 19.06 -2.62 15.37
CA ARG A 581 18.98 -1.54 14.38
C ARG A 581 19.17 -2.10 12.98
N ILE A 582 18.25 -1.78 12.08
CA ILE A 582 18.26 -2.21 10.67
C ILE A 582 18.11 -1.01 9.73
N GLN A 583 18.54 -1.15 8.47
CA GLN A 583 18.29 -0.12 7.45
C GLN A 583 16.84 -0.19 6.97
N PHE A 584 16.10 0.91 7.07
CA PHE A 584 14.69 1.01 6.72
C PHE A 584 14.44 2.27 5.88
N GLY A 585 14.44 2.11 4.55
CA GLY A 585 14.52 3.23 3.62
C GLY A 585 15.85 3.98 3.79
N ASP A 586 15.78 5.29 4.06
CA ASP A 586 16.95 6.15 4.34
C ASP A 586 17.24 6.29 5.84
N SER A 587 16.48 5.61 6.68
CA SER A 587 16.48 5.76 8.14
C SER A 587 16.76 4.43 8.83
N VAL A 588 16.94 4.47 10.15
CA VAL A 588 17.07 3.26 10.97
C VAL A 588 15.70 2.81 11.44
N GLY A 589 15.38 1.54 11.25
CA GLY A 589 14.28 0.85 11.93
C GLY A 589 14.80 0.06 13.12
N TYR A 590 13.95 -0.17 14.12
CA TYR A 590 14.27 -0.93 15.33
C TYR A 590 13.38 -2.16 15.43
N VAL A 591 13.97 -3.30 15.77
CA VAL A 591 13.31 -4.60 15.97
C VAL A 591 13.65 -5.14 17.35
N LYS A 592 12.67 -5.63 18.12
CA LYS A 592 12.91 -6.17 19.47
C LYS A 592 13.76 -7.44 19.39
N GLY A 593 14.87 -7.50 20.13
CA GLY A 593 15.84 -8.59 20.07
C GLY A 593 15.27 -9.96 20.41
N SER A 594 14.25 -10.03 21.28
CA SER A 594 13.54 -11.26 21.63
C SER A 594 12.70 -11.88 20.49
N HIS A 595 12.58 -11.20 19.34
CA HIS A 595 11.84 -11.69 18.17
C HIS A 595 12.75 -12.27 17.07
N VAL A 596 14.08 -12.25 17.28
CA VAL A 596 15.08 -12.59 16.25
C VAL A 596 16.31 -13.29 16.84
N SER A 597 16.93 -14.19 16.07
CA SER A 597 18.18 -14.87 16.46
C SER A 597 19.38 -14.48 15.60
N GLY A 598 20.56 -14.40 16.21
CA GLY A 598 21.77 -13.88 15.55
C GLY A 598 22.49 -14.89 14.63
N THR A 599 23.16 -14.42 13.59
CA THR A 599 24.04 -15.26 12.76
C THR A 599 25.11 -14.48 11.98
N GLN A 600 26.16 -15.21 11.61
CA GLN A 600 27.27 -14.75 10.76
C GLN A 600 27.03 -14.99 9.26
N VAL A 601 26.07 -15.84 8.90
CA VAL A 601 25.90 -16.35 7.53
C VAL A 601 24.53 -15.98 6.97
N PHE A 602 24.54 -15.28 5.84
CA PHE A 602 23.34 -14.99 5.05
C PHE A 602 23.04 -16.14 4.07
N VAL A 603 21.78 -16.54 3.94
CA VAL A 603 21.35 -17.67 3.08
C VAL A 603 20.21 -17.31 2.10
N MET A 604 19.90 -16.02 1.94
CA MET A 604 18.91 -15.53 0.96
C MET A 604 19.58 -14.94 -0.28
N ASN A 605 18.84 -14.88 -1.39
CA ASN A 605 19.34 -14.46 -2.72
C ASN A 605 18.93 -13.03 -3.11
N ASP A 606 18.33 -12.27 -2.21
CA ASP A 606 17.69 -10.96 -2.46
C ASP A 606 18.35 -9.79 -1.71
N LEU A 607 19.58 -9.96 -1.23
CA LEU A 607 20.37 -8.89 -0.63
C LEU A 607 20.59 -7.74 -1.64
N ASN A 608 20.36 -6.51 -1.22
CA ASN A 608 20.63 -5.32 -2.03
C ASN A 608 22.15 -5.21 -2.27
N PRO A 609 22.65 -5.28 -3.52
CA PRO A 609 24.08 -5.29 -3.84
C PRO A 609 24.72 -3.88 -3.80
N GLY A 610 24.22 -3.00 -2.92
CA GLY A 610 24.65 -1.60 -2.83
C GLY A 610 23.94 -0.65 -3.80
N LEU A 611 22.76 -0.99 -4.31
CA LEU A 611 21.92 -0.05 -5.04
C LEU A 611 21.44 1.06 -4.09
N ALA A 612 21.81 2.30 -4.41
CA ALA A 612 21.40 3.47 -3.66
C ALA A 612 19.89 3.74 -3.83
N ASN A 613 19.27 4.27 -2.77
CA ASN A 613 17.95 4.87 -2.87
C ASN A 613 17.99 6.09 -3.80
N SER A 614 16.99 6.22 -4.68
CA SER A 614 16.79 7.43 -5.48
C SER A 614 16.19 8.56 -4.63
N SER A 615 16.17 9.79 -5.16
CA SER A 615 15.45 10.90 -4.51
C SER A 615 13.93 10.74 -4.53
N LYS A 616 13.40 9.79 -5.32
CA LYS A 616 11.96 9.56 -5.46
C LYS A 616 11.42 8.73 -4.30
N ARG A 617 10.23 9.11 -3.86
CA ARG A 617 9.55 8.50 -2.73
C ARG A 617 8.13 8.11 -3.11
N ILE A 618 7.68 7.03 -2.51
CA ILE A 618 6.27 6.62 -2.49
C ILE A 618 5.69 6.90 -1.11
N LYS A 619 4.44 7.36 -1.06
CA LYS A 619 3.63 7.42 0.15
C LYS A 619 2.64 6.27 0.13
N VAL A 620 2.59 5.55 1.24
CA VAL A 620 1.70 4.43 1.49
C VAL A 620 0.33 4.97 1.91
N THR A 621 -0.75 4.60 1.20
CA THR A 621 -2.12 5.15 1.39
C THR A 621 -3.10 4.21 2.09
N LYS A 622 -2.63 3.01 2.44
CA LYS A 622 -3.24 1.92 3.20
C LYS A 622 -2.09 0.94 3.51
N GLN A 623 -2.21 -0.01 4.43
CA GLN A 623 -1.11 -0.98 4.62
C GLN A 623 -0.77 -1.72 3.31
N VAL A 624 0.52 -1.81 2.94
CA VAL A 624 0.99 -2.48 1.72
C VAL A 624 2.03 -3.56 2.00
N ASN A 625 1.95 -4.64 1.22
CA ASN A 625 2.96 -5.70 1.20
C ASN A 625 4.11 -5.34 0.25
N ILE A 626 5.33 -5.69 0.64
CA ILE A 626 6.53 -5.68 -0.18
C ILE A 626 6.85 -7.12 -0.58
N TYR A 627 6.73 -7.40 -1.88
CA TYR A 627 6.86 -8.72 -2.48
C TYR A 627 8.32 -9.02 -2.86
N SER A 628 8.72 -10.29 -2.81
CA SER A 628 10.08 -10.73 -3.17
C SER A 628 10.35 -10.74 -4.68
N SER A 629 9.31 -10.74 -5.52
CA SER A 629 9.41 -10.52 -6.96
C SER A 629 8.27 -9.63 -7.49
N GLN A 630 8.26 -9.37 -8.81
CA GLN A 630 7.17 -8.62 -9.48
C GLN A 630 5.89 -9.46 -9.67
N SER A 631 5.47 -10.21 -8.64
CA SER A 631 4.17 -10.89 -8.58
C SER A 631 3.57 -10.79 -7.17
N LYS A 632 2.23 -10.61 -7.10
CA LYS A 632 1.46 -10.65 -5.85
C LYS A 632 1.37 -12.06 -5.26
N ASP A 633 1.68 -13.10 -6.03
CA ASP A 633 1.74 -14.49 -5.58
C ASP A 633 3.11 -14.85 -4.97
N SER A 634 4.10 -13.94 -5.05
CA SER A 634 5.43 -14.17 -4.49
C SER A 634 5.47 -13.89 -2.99
N PHE A 635 6.43 -14.51 -2.29
CA PHE A 635 6.59 -14.35 -0.85
C PHE A 635 6.72 -12.87 -0.44
N VAL A 636 5.95 -12.45 0.56
CA VAL A 636 5.98 -11.09 1.12
C VAL A 636 7.15 -10.98 2.08
N THR A 637 8.15 -10.17 1.75
CA THR A 637 9.35 -9.94 2.59
C THR A 637 9.04 -9.03 3.78
N ALA A 638 8.11 -8.10 3.64
CA ALA A 638 7.75 -7.12 4.66
C ALA A 638 6.40 -6.44 4.36
N SER A 639 5.84 -5.70 5.31
CA SER A 639 4.75 -4.73 5.10
C SER A 639 5.17 -3.30 5.50
N LEU A 640 4.52 -2.29 4.93
CA LEU A 640 4.59 -0.89 5.35
C LEU A 640 3.21 -0.41 5.78
N ASN A 641 3.14 0.35 6.87
CA ASN A 641 1.90 0.91 7.40
C ASN A 641 1.46 2.17 6.64
N GLU A 642 0.19 2.56 6.80
CA GLU A 642 -0.37 3.77 6.17
C GLU A 642 0.38 5.05 6.57
N GLY A 643 0.46 6.02 5.64
CA GLY A 643 1.15 7.29 5.82
C GLY A 643 2.66 7.24 5.63
N VAL A 644 3.28 6.05 5.71
CA VAL A 644 4.73 5.86 5.59
C VAL A 644 5.24 6.34 4.23
N SER A 645 6.31 7.14 4.24
CA SER A 645 6.89 7.78 3.05
C SER A 645 8.27 7.18 2.73
N TYR A 646 8.28 6.14 1.91
CA TYR A 646 9.44 5.29 1.64
C TYR A 646 10.22 5.73 0.39
N PRO A 647 11.57 5.66 0.36
CA PRO A 647 12.34 5.88 -0.86
C PRO A 647 12.20 4.69 -1.82
N ILE A 648 12.34 4.95 -3.13
CA ILE A 648 12.42 3.90 -4.14
C ILE A 648 13.87 3.70 -4.60
N VAL A 649 14.26 2.46 -4.85
CA VAL A 649 15.57 2.13 -5.45
C VAL A 649 15.52 2.44 -6.95
N GLN A 650 14.54 1.88 -7.65
CA GLN A 650 14.30 2.14 -9.06
C GLN A 650 12.85 1.83 -9.45
N ASP A 651 12.41 2.44 -10.54
CA ASP A 651 11.15 2.12 -11.21
C ASP A 651 11.41 1.00 -12.23
N THR A 652 10.66 -0.12 -12.15
CA THR A 652 11.05 -1.37 -12.85
C THR A 652 10.10 -1.82 -13.93
N SER A 653 8.83 -1.44 -13.87
CA SER A 653 7.82 -1.75 -14.88
C SER A 653 6.62 -0.83 -14.71
N SER A 654 5.66 -0.89 -15.65
CA SER A 654 4.42 -0.09 -15.58
C SER A 654 3.51 -0.41 -14.37
N LEU A 655 3.86 -1.40 -13.55
CA LEU A 655 3.07 -1.83 -12.38
C LEU A 655 3.89 -1.99 -11.08
N TRP A 656 5.23 -2.01 -11.14
CA TRP A 656 6.06 -2.34 -9.97
C TRP A 656 7.22 -1.37 -9.71
N VAL A 657 7.30 -0.93 -8.45
CA VAL A 657 8.37 -0.11 -7.86
C VAL A 657 9.31 -1.02 -7.08
N GLN A 658 10.62 -0.89 -7.25
CA GLN A 658 11.58 -1.60 -6.39
C GLN A 658 12.02 -0.73 -5.21
N VAL A 659 12.04 -1.33 -4.02
CA VAL A 659 12.41 -0.74 -2.73
C VAL A 659 13.48 -1.59 -2.02
N SER A 660 14.16 -1.02 -1.03
CA SER A 660 15.19 -1.70 -0.22
C SER A 660 14.79 -1.65 1.27
N ILE A 661 14.34 -2.79 1.81
CA ILE A 661 13.90 -2.94 3.20
C ILE A 661 14.79 -3.93 3.95
N GLY A 662 15.35 -3.53 5.09
CA GLY A 662 16.31 -4.35 5.83
C GLY A 662 17.47 -4.79 4.94
N GLN A 663 17.97 -3.89 4.09
CA GLN A 663 18.97 -4.15 3.03
C GLN A 663 18.63 -5.32 2.06
N ARG A 664 17.37 -5.75 1.96
CA ARG A 664 16.89 -6.70 0.94
C ARG A 664 16.02 -5.99 -0.08
N LEU A 665 16.12 -6.40 -1.34
CA LEU A 665 15.32 -5.86 -2.43
C LEU A 665 13.92 -6.47 -2.40
N GLY A 666 12.92 -5.63 -2.64
CA GLY A 666 11.53 -6.06 -2.78
C GLY A 666 10.73 -5.11 -3.67
N TYR A 667 9.50 -5.47 -3.97
CA TYR A 667 8.66 -4.81 -4.96
C TYR A 667 7.31 -4.39 -4.36
N VAL A 668 6.90 -3.17 -4.65
CA VAL A 668 5.59 -2.61 -4.27
C VAL A 668 4.78 -2.34 -5.53
N TYR A 669 3.50 -2.68 -5.49
CA TYR A 669 2.59 -2.51 -6.62
C TYR A 669 2.18 -1.03 -6.74
N LYS A 670 2.37 -0.42 -7.92
CA LYS A 670 2.20 1.03 -8.14
C LYS A 670 0.82 1.54 -7.71
N ALA A 671 -0.25 0.82 -8.05
CA ALA A 671 -1.62 1.25 -7.74
C ALA A 671 -1.99 1.12 -6.24
N ASP A 672 -1.10 0.62 -5.39
CA ASP A 672 -1.28 0.58 -3.94
C ASP A 672 -0.52 1.72 -3.20
N VAL A 673 0.14 2.64 -3.93
CA VAL A 673 0.92 3.78 -3.36
C VAL A 673 0.81 5.07 -4.20
N GLU A 674 1.09 6.23 -3.59
CA GLU A 674 1.18 7.53 -4.27
C GLU A 674 2.64 7.93 -4.53
N TYR A 675 2.96 8.52 -5.67
CA TYR A 675 4.28 9.14 -5.89
C TYR A 675 4.34 10.53 -5.25
N LEU A 676 5.38 10.77 -4.45
CA LEU A 676 5.66 12.10 -3.92
C LEU A 676 6.50 12.90 -4.92
N PHE A 677 5.93 14.00 -5.39
CA PHE A 677 6.59 14.96 -6.28
C PHE A 677 7.50 15.90 -5.47
N ASP A 678 8.73 16.10 -5.94
CA ASP A 678 9.69 17.01 -5.32
C ASP A 678 9.87 18.30 -6.14
N SER A 679 10.56 19.31 -5.60
CA SER A 679 10.70 20.63 -6.24
C SER A 679 11.49 20.62 -7.56
N ASN A 680 12.21 19.54 -7.86
CA ASN A 680 12.94 19.37 -9.11
C ASN A 680 12.07 18.76 -10.22
N ASP A 681 10.89 18.21 -9.91
CA ASP A 681 10.00 17.61 -10.91
C ASP A 681 9.44 18.66 -11.88
N GLN A 682 9.89 18.58 -13.13
CA GLN A 682 9.47 19.47 -14.21
C GLN A 682 8.32 18.91 -15.05
N TYR A 683 8.07 17.59 -15.01
CA TYR A 683 7.03 16.94 -15.80
C TYR A 683 6.36 15.79 -15.04
N PHE A 684 5.12 15.49 -15.41
CA PHE A 684 4.43 14.26 -15.01
C PHE A 684 3.89 13.49 -16.22
N THR A 685 3.53 12.23 -16.01
CA THR A 685 2.84 11.35 -16.96
C THR A 685 1.61 10.73 -16.31
N THR A 686 0.62 10.35 -17.11
CA THR A 686 -0.71 9.86 -16.67
C THR A 686 -0.80 8.33 -16.67
N ALA A 687 -1.24 7.74 -15.56
CA ALA A 687 -1.36 6.27 -15.42
C ALA A 687 -2.59 5.69 -16.14
N ARG A 688 -3.64 6.49 -16.33
CA ARG A 688 -4.92 6.12 -16.96
C ARG A 688 -5.39 7.18 -17.97
N ASP A 689 -6.37 6.82 -18.78
CA ASP A 689 -7.10 7.77 -19.63
C ASP A 689 -8.15 8.53 -18.83
N GLY A 690 -8.51 9.73 -19.28
CA GLY A 690 -9.55 10.53 -18.66
C GLY A 690 -9.17 11.05 -17.27
N VAL A 691 -7.87 11.32 -17.03
CA VAL A 691 -7.42 11.94 -15.77
C VAL A 691 -7.92 13.38 -15.72
N PRO A 692 -8.73 13.78 -14.72
CA PRO A 692 -9.42 15.07 -14.70
C PRO A 692 -8.47 16.25 -14.45
N ILE A 693 -8.76 17.37 -15.12
CA ILE A 693 -8.13 18.67 -14.87
C ILE A 693 -9.10 19.51 -14.03
N HIS A 694 -8.73 19.80 -12.78
CA HIS A 694 -9.53 20.55 -11.81
C HIS A 694 -9.15 22.02 -11.81
N VAL A 695 -10.11 22.94 -11.68
CA VAL A 695 -9.87 24.37 -11.48
C VAL A 695 -10.57 24.82 -10.21
N ASN A 696 -9.92 25.71 -9.44
CA ASN A 696 -10.28 26.25 -8.10
C ASN A 696 -9.66 25.55 -6.87
N GLY A 697 -8.83 24.51 -7.05
CA GLY A 697 -8.00 23.94 -5.98
C GLY A 697 -8.72 22.89 -5.11
N ALA A 698 -8.08 22.48 -4.02
CA ALA A 698 -8.37 21.22 -3.30
C ALA A 698 -9.82 21.02 -2.78
N ASN A 699 -10.62 22.08 -2.69
CA ASN A 699 -11.99 22.06 -2.15
C ASN A 699 -13.06 22.42 -3.20
N GLY A 700 -12.73 22.44 -4.50
CA GLY A 700 -13.63 22.90 -5.56
C GLY A 700 -13.39 22.21 -6.90
N ASP A 701 -13.95 21.01 -7.07
CA ASP A 701 -13.70 20.13 -8.21
C ASP A 701 -14.49 20.49 -9.49
N GLU A 702 -14.33 21.72 -10.01
CA GLU A 702 -14.74 21.99 -11.41
C GLU A 702 -13.75 21.30 -12.35
N ILE A 703 -14.12 20.11 -12.85
CA ILE A 703 -13.36 19.40 -13.86
C ILE A 703 -13.58 20.09 -15.22
N VAL A 704 -12.60 20.85 -15.70
CA VAL A 704 -12.64 21.66 -16.95
C VAL A 704 -12.17 20.90 -18.20
N GLY A 705 -11.52 19.75 -18.01
CA GLY A 705 -10.94 18.95 -19.09
C GLY A 705 -10.39 17.63 -18.58
N THR A 706 -9.76 16.86 -19.47
CA THR A 706 -9.11 15.58 -19.15
C THR A 706 -7.80 15.39 -19.91
N LEU A 707 -6.96 14.50 -19.37
CA LEU A 707 -5.67 14.10 -19.93
C LEU A 707 -5.72 12.64 -20.44
N VAL A 708 -4.95 12.37 -21.50
CA VAL A 708 -4.81 11.05 -22.17
C VAL A 708 -3.72 10.24 -21.48
N LYS A 709 -3.81 8.90 -21.48
CA LYS A 709 -2.86 7.98 -20.81
C LYS A 709 -1.46 8.00 -21.43
N GLY A 710 -0.43 7.93 -20.59
CA GLY A 710 0.99 7.79 -21.02
C GLY A 710 1.60 9.04 -21.67
N GLU A 711 0.77 10.05 -21.97
CA GLU A 711 1.20 11.36 -22.41
C GLU A 711 1.85 12.15 -21.25
N LYS A 712 2.68 13.13 -21.62
CA LYS A 712 3.53 13.87 -20.66
C LYS A 712 3.20 15.36 -20.66
N TYR A 713 3.27 15.98 -19.49
CA TYR A 713 2.82 17.35 -19.25
C TYR A 713 3.81 18.08 -18.34
N LYS A 714 3.97 19.39 -18.56
CA LYS A 714 4.89 20.22 -17.76
C LYS A 714 4.22 20.63 -16.45
N ILE A 715 4.92 20.38 -15.34
CA ILE A 715 4.55 20.89 -14.02
C ILE A 715 4.79 22.40 -14.00
N PHE A 716 3.78 23.15 -13.57
CA PHE A 716 3.84 24.59 -13.37
C PHE A 716 3.86 24.96 -11.88
N LYS A 717 3.25 24.12 -11.03
CA LYS A 717 3.22 24.28 -9.57
C LYS A 717 2.90 22.93 -8.92
N SER A 718 3.48 22.61 -7.76
CA SER A 718 3.06 21.47 -6.94
C SER A 718 2.45 21.96 -5.62
N ILE A 719 1.43 21.25 -5.12
CA ILE A 719 0.82 21.44 -3.80
C ILE A 719 0.52 20.06 -3.18
N SER A 720 0.19 20.00 -1.89
CA SER A 720 -0.16 18.73 -1.24
C SER A 720 -1.32 18.02 -1.98
N GLY A 721 -1.09 16.79 -2.44
CA GLY A 721 -2.07 15.98 -3.17
C GLY A 721 -2.31 16.35 -4.65
N PHE A 722 -1.71 17.42 -5.18
CA PHE A 722 -1.94 17.83 -6.58
C PHE A 722 -0.72 18.43 -7.28
N VAL A 723 -0.53 18.10 -8.57
CA VAL A 723 0.33 18.85 -9.50
C VAL A 723 -0.51 19.74 -10.40
N GLY A 724 -0.03 20.95 -10.64
CA GLY A 724 -0.67 21.99 -11.44
C GLY A 724 0.01 22.18 -12.79
N LEU A 725 -0.79 22.36 -13.84
CA LEU A 725 -0.41 22.54 -15.24
C LEU A 725 -1.05 23.80 -15.83
N LYS A 726 -0.42 24.42 -16.83
CA LYS A 726 -0.97 25.61 -17.53
C LYS A 726 -2.21 25.21 -18.34
N PHE A 727 -3.38 25.74 -17.97
CA PHE A 727 -4.66 25.52 -18.64
C PHE A 727 -5.26 26.89 -19.01
N GLY A 728 -4.93 27.36 -20.21
CA GLY A 728 -5.18 28.73 -20.65
C GLY A 728 -4.46 29.73 -19.75
N ASP A 729 -5.20 30.70 -19.23
CA ASP A 729 -4.73 31.70 -18.26
C ASP A 729 -4.83 31.22 -16.80
N LYS A 730 -5.28 29.98 -16.58
CA LYS A 730 -5.44 29.36 -15.25
C LYS A 730 -4.40 28.27 -15.01
N ILE A 731 -4.24 27.87 -13.75
CA ILE A 731 -3.60 26.61 -13.37
C ILE A 731 -4.72 25.56 -13.23
N GLY A 732 -4.67 24.51 -14.03
CA GLY A 732 -5.45 23.30 -13.82
C GLY A 732 -4.67 22.33 -12.93
N TYR A 733 -5.33 21.65 -12.00
CA TYR A 733 -4.72 20.73 -11.04
C TYR A 733 -5.14 19.29 -11.30
N VAL A 734 -4.22 18.35 -11.04
CA VAL A 734 -4.39 16.90 -11.22
C VAL A 734 -3.92 16.21 -9.94
N ARG A 735 -4.66 15.20 -9.47
CA ARG A 735 -4.38 14.49 -8.22
C ARG A 735 -3.10 13.65 -8.35
N THR A 736 -2.20 13.71 -7.37
CA THR A 736 -0.91 12.98 -7.40
C THR A 736 -1.05 11.47 -7.33
N SER A 737 -2.22 10.95 -6.97
CA SER A 737 -2.58 9.53 -7.05
C SER A 737 -2.90 9.03 -8.47
N GLU A 738 -2.96 9.92 -9.47
CA GLU A 738 -3.33 9.57 -10.85
C GLU A 738 -2.19 9.79 -11.88
N VAL A 739 -1.05 10.31 -11.41
CA VAL A 739 0.08 10.74 -12.23
C VAL A 739 1.43 10.44 -11.57
N GLU A 740 2.44 10.16 -12.39
CA GLU A 740 3.80 9.83 -11.95
C GLU A 740 4.81 10.87 -12.44
N PRO A 741 5.86 11.22 -11.67
CA PRO A 741 6.91 12.15 -12.10
C PRO A 741 7.72 11.59 -13.27
N THR A 742 8.09 12.44 -14.22
CA THR A 742 8.86 12.02 -15.41
C THR A 742 9.86 13.08 -15.86
N ASN A 743 10.87 12.67 -16.63
CA ASN A 743 11.94 13.55 -17.12
C ASN A 743 11.59 14.33 -18.39
N GLY A 744 10.33 14.29 -18.85
CA GLY A 744 9.85 14.95 -20.07
C GLY A 744 10.42 14.40 -21.39
N SER A 745 11.27 13.36 -21.36
CA SER A 745 11.97 12.86 -22.53
C SER A 745 11.01 12.43 -23.64
N GLY A 746 11.31 12.84 -24.87
CA GLY A 746 10.51 12.61 -26.08
C GLY A 746 9.56 13.76 -26.46
N LEU A 747 9.25 14.69 -25.55
CA LEU A 747 8.40 15.85 -25.86
C LEU A 747 9.08 16.80 -26.87
N LYS A 748 8.37 17.13 -27.96
CA LYS A 748 8.84 18.03 -29.02
C LYS A 748 8.04 19.33 -29.13
N ASN A 749 6.81 19.36 -28.61
CA ASN A 749 5.88 20.48 -28.71
C ASN A 749 5.85 21.35 -27.44
N ILE A 750 6.97 21.57 -26.75
CA ILE A 750 6.99 22.41 -25.53
C ILE A 750 6.63 23.87 -25.88
N ASP A 751 5.71 24.46 -25.12
CA ASP A 751 5.44 25.91 -25.14
C ASP A 751 6.57 26.65 -24.42
N ASN A 752 7.37 27.39 -25.21
CA ASN A 752 8.47 28.21 -24.72
C ASN A 752 8.07 29.68 -24.51
N GLY A 753 6.77 29.99 -24.45
CA GLY A 753 6.25 31.36 -24.33
C GLY A 753 5.76 31.94 -25.66
N GLU A 754 5.06 31.12 -26.46
CA GLU A 754 4.48 31.60 -27.73
C GLU A 754 3.48 32.75 -27.48
N PRO A 755 3.52 33.85 -28.27
CA PRO A 755 2.69 35.02 -28.04
C PRO A 755 1.21 34.76 -28.35
N LEU A 756 0.32 35.11 -27.42
CA LEU A 756 -1.11 35.00 -27.60
C LEU A 756 -1.64 36.05 -28.60
N SER A 757 -2.59 35.68 -29.45
CA SER A 757 -3.22 36.60 -30.42
C SER A 757 -4.21 37.59 -29.81
N GLY A 758 -4.50 37.48 -28.51
CA GLY A 758 -5.58 38.21 -27.83
C GLY A 758 -6.99 37.66 -28.11
N ASN A 759 -7.15 36.76 -29.08
CA ASN A 759 -8.43 36.07 -29.34
C ASN A 759 -8.58 34.82 -28.45
N TYR A 760 -9.83 34.45 -28.19
CA TYR A 760 -10.21 33.29 -27.39
C TYR A 760 -11.13 32.35 -28.18
N ILE A 761 -11.06 31.05 -27.89
CA ILE A 761 -12.09 30.08 -28.25
C ILE A 761 -13.08 29.91 -27.10
N GLN A 762 -14.32 29.56 -27.43
CA GLN A 762 -15.23 28.90 -26.49
C GLN A 762 -15.61 27.52 -27.05
N THR A 763 -15.42 26.45 -26.30
CA THR A 763 -15.77 25.09 -26.76
C THR A 763 -17.28 24.89 -26.87
N LYS A 764 -17.76 24.32 -27.99
CA LYS A 764 -19.18 23.97 -28.19
C LYS A 764 -19.48 22.52 -27.81
N VAL A 765 -18.48 21.65 -27.94
CA VAL A 765 -18.50 20.22 -27.61
C VAL A 765 -17.24 19.86 -26.81
N GLU A 766 -17.13 18.62 -26.32
CA GLU A 766 -15.84 18.13 -25.81
C GLU A 766 -14.82 18.21 -26.95
N THR A 767 -13.74 18.94 -26.70
CA THR A 767 -12.82 19.40 -27.74
C THR A 767 -11.43 18.85 -27.48
N SER A 768 -11.05 17.86 -28.28
CA SER A 768 -9.71 17.28 -28.33
C SER A 768 -8.64 18.32 -28.68
N VAL A 769 -7.48 18.18 -28.04
CA VAL A 769 -6.27 18.95 -28.30
C VAL A 769 -5.17 18.00 -28.79
N TYR A 770 -4.66 18.27 -29.99
CA TYR A 770 -3.77 17.35 -30.71
C TYR A 770 -2.32 17.85 -30.74
N ASP A 771 -1.37 16.93 -30.58
CA ASP A 771 0.03 17.06 -30.99
C ASP A 771 0.14 16.70 -32.49
N ASN A 772 1.11 17.28 -33.21
CA ASN A 772 1.35 17.00 -34.63
C ASN A 772 2.86 16.82 -34.93
N THR A 773 3.71 16.68 -33.90
CA THR A 773 5.17 16.57 -34.05
C THR A 773 5.66 15.23 -34.60
N SER A 774 4.74 14.27 -34.78
CA SER A 774 4.92 13.02 -35.52
C SER A 774 4.59 13.13 -37.02
N GLY A 775 3.95 14.23 -37.45
CA GLY A 775 3.32 14.33 -38.78
C GLY A 775 1.91 13.73 -38.86
N SER A 776 1.34 13.30 -37.74
CA SER A 776 -0.04 12.87 -37.59
C SER A 776 -0.64 13.47 -36.32
N LEU A 777 -1.95 13.72 -36.31
CA LEU A 777 -2.65 14.26 -35.14
C LEU A 777 -2.80 13.18 -34.06
N VAL A 778 -2.17 13.40 -32.89
CA VAL A 778 -2.25 12.54 -31.71
C VAL A 778 -2.95 13.32 -30.60
N GLU A 779 -4.10 12.84 -30.11
CA GLU A 779 -4.79 13.48 -28.98
C GLU A 779 -3.95 13.36 -27.71
N TYR A 780 -3.72 14.47 -26.99
CA TYR A 780 -3.02 14.44 -25.69
C TYR A 780 -3.81 15.09 -24.55
N ALA A 781 -4.91 15.79 -24.83
CA ALA A 781 -5.82 16.30 -23.83
C ALA A 781 -7.20 16.61 -24.44
N LYS A 782 -8.20 16.82 -23.59
CA LYS A 782 -9.52 17.33 -23.98
C LYS A 782 -9.97 18.47 -23.10
N ILE A 783 -10.69 19.42 -23.70
CA ILE A 783 -11.33 20.56 -23.03
C ILE A 783 -12.84 20.31 -23.05
N LYS A 784 -13.53 20.43 -21.90
CA LYS A 784 -14.99 20.26 -21.83
C LYS A 784 -15.75 21.36 -22.59
N PRO A 785 -17.03 21.16 -22.95
CA PRO A 785 -17.90 22.22 -23.49
C PRO A 785 -17.97 23.47 -22.60
N GLY A 786 -18.25 24.63 -23.20
CA GLY A 786 -18.48 25.91 -22.54
C GLY A 786 -17.22 26.66 -22.08
N GLN A 787 -16.08 25.98 -21.99
CA GLN A 787 -14.82 26.53 -21.49
C GLN A 787 -14.22 27.55 -22.47
N SER A 788 -13.71 28.66 -21.92
CA SER A 788 -12.99 29.69 -22.66
C SER A 788 -11.48 29.43 -22.61
N TYR A 789 -10.77 29.61 -23.73
CA TYR A 789 -9.35 29.30 -23.83
C TYR A 789 -8.61 30.28 -24.78
N PRO A 790 -7.42 30.80 -24.42
CA PRO A 790 -6.68 31.73 -25.27
C PRO A 790 -6.05 31.04 -26.48
N VAL A 791 -6.04 31.74 -27.62
CA VAL A 791 -5.45 31.27 -28.89
C VAL A 791 -4.11 31.94 -29.16
N ILE A 792 -3.10 31.13 -29.51
CA ILE A 792 -1.79 31.61 -29.95
C ILE A 792 -1.93 32.21 -31.35
N ARG A 793 -2.42 31.40 -32.31
CA ARG A 793 -2.76 31.84 -33.68
C ARG A 793 -3.62 30.82 -34.40
N GLN A 794 -4.32 31.26 -35.44
CA GLN A 794 -4.90 30.36 -36.44
C GLN A 794 -3.78 29.81 -37.36
N THR A 795 -3.91 28.56 -37.81
CA THR A 795 -2.88 27.89 -38.63
C THR A 795 -3.38 27.43 -40.00
N SER A 796 -4.69 27.20 -40.13
CA SER A 796 -5.39 27.01 -41.40
C SER A 796 -6.84 27.48 -41.25
N LYS A 797 -7.71 27.28 -42.25
CA LYS A 797 -9.14 27.60 -42.11
C LYS A 797 -9.77 26.94 -40.88
N ASP A 798 -9.43 25.67 -40.66
CA ASP A 798 -10.14 24.78 -39.74
C ASP A 798 -9.34 24.43 -38.47
N TRP A 799 -8.13 24.96 -38.29
CA TRP A 799 -7.25 24.64 -37.15
C TRP A 799 -6.69 25.88 -36.45
N LEU A 800 -6.74 25.84 -35.12
CA LEU A 800 -6.27 26.86 -34.19
C LEU A 800 -5.16 26.29 -33.30
N MET A 801 -4.14 27.08 -32.98
CA MET A 801 -3.01 26.71 -32.14
C MET A 801 -3.19 27.27 -30.72
N VAL A 802 -3.05 26.41 -29.72
CA VAL A 802 -3.25 26.71 -28.29
C VAL A 802 -2.08 26.17 -27.45
N SER A 803 -1.97 26.58 -26.19
CA SER A 803 -1.02 25.99 -25.23
C SER A 803 -1.77 25.31 -24.08
N LEU A 804 -1.58 24.00 -23.87
CA LEU A 804 -2.17 23.21 -22.79
C LEU A 804 -1.11 22.32 -22.15
N GLY A 805 -1.01 22.31 -20.82
CA GLY A 805 -0.05 21.49 -20.09
C GLY A 805 1.41 21.87 -20.35
N GLY A 806 1.66 23.13 -20.75
CA GLY A 806 2.96 23.59 -21.22
C GLY A 806 3.38 23.04 -22.58
N ARG A 807 2.42 22.55 -23.38
CA ARG A 807 2.62 22.03 -24.73
C ARG A 807 1.76 22.78 -25.75
N ILE A 808 2.32 22.98 -26.95
CA ILE A 808 1.64 23.52 -28.12
C ILE A 808 0.73 22.42 -28.71
N GLY A 809 -0.57 22.72 -28.79
CA GLY A 809 -1.58 21.82 -29.33
C GLY A 809 -2.44 22.48 -30.40
N TYR A 810 -3.17 21.65 -31.14
CA TYR A 810 -4.08 22.06 -32.20
C TYR A 810 -5.53 21.71 -31.85
N VAL A 811 -6.43 22.67 -32.07
CA VAL A 811 -7.88 22.55 -31.83
C VAL A 811 -8.63 22.79 -33.14
N TYR A 812 -9.65 21.97 -33.40
CA TYR A 812 -10.46 22.01 -34.61
C TYR A 812 -11.51 23.13 -34.53
N ARG A 813 -11.41 24.15 -35.40
CA ARG A 813 -12.25 25.38 -35.39
C ARG A 813 -13.76 25.08 -35.40
N PRO A 814 -14.29 24.10 -36.16
CA PRO A 814 -15.72 23.80 -36.15
C PRO A 814 -16.28 23.32 -34.79
N HIS A 815 -15.45 22.78 -33.88
CA HIS A 815 -15.87 22.36 -32.54
C HIS A 815 -15.97 23.51 -31.52
N VAL A 816 -15.54 24.71 -31.90
CA VAL A 816 -15.50 25.90 -31.03
C VAL A 816 -16.27 27.08 -31.63
N LYS A 817 -16.49 28.11 -30.82
CA LYS A 817 -16.71 29.48 -31.28
C LYS A 817 -15.36 30.17 -31.35
N TYR A 818 -15.07 30.87 -32.45
CA TYR A 818 -13.83 31.62 -32.63
C TYR A 818 -14.03 32.83 -33.54
N THR A 819 -13.95 34.01 -32.92
CA THR A 819 -13.97 35.30 -33.61
C THR A 819 -12.57 35.89 -33.65
N SER A 820 -12.02 36.09 -34.84
CA SER A 820 -10.73 36.77 -35.03
C SER A 820 -10.98 38.26 -35.26
N THR A 821 -10.24 39.15 -34.58
CA THR A 821 -10.33 40.60 -34.82
C THR A 821 -8.96 41.19 -35.17
N GLN A 822 -8.90 41.99 -36.25
CA GLN A 822 -7.72 42.73 -36.67
C GLN A 822 -8.04 44.23 -36.84
N TYR A 823 -7.07 45.08 -36.48
CA TYR A 823 -7.16 46.54 -36.65
C TYR A 823 -6.06 47.03 -37.60
N ARG A 824 -6.47 47.63 -38.71
CA ARG A 824 -5.64 48.44 -39.61
C ARG A 824 -5.88 49.92 -39.25
N TYR A 825 -4.87 50.76 -39.43
CA TYR A 825 -4.95 52.20 -39.15
C TYR A 825 -4.54 53.00 -40.39
N ILE A 826 -5.43 53.86 -40.88
CA ILE A 826 -5.22 54.67 -42.08
C ILE A 826 -5.06 56.15 -41.72
N TYR A 827 -3.91 56.73 -42.06
CA TYR A 827 -3.54 58.10 -41.69
C TYR A 827 -3.87 59.10 -42.81
N TYR A 828 -4.53 60.19 -42.45
CA TYR A 828 -4.85 61.30 -43.35
C TYR A 828 -4.02 62.54 -43.01
N ASP A 829 -3.42 63.18 -44.01
CA ASP A 829 -2.64 64.42 -43.86
C ASP A 829 -3.56 65.65 -43.74
N MET A 830 -4.42 65.62 -42.72
CA MET A 830 -5.43 66.62 -42.41
C MET A 830 -5.75 66.55 -40.92
N THR A 831 -5.92 67.70 -40.26
CA THR A 831 -6.38 67.72 -38.87
C THR A 831 -7.89 67.46 -38.77
N LEU A 832 -8.34 66.92 -37.64
CA LEU A 832 -9.76 66.67 -37.40
C LEU A 832 -10.61 67.95 -37.56
N ASP A 833 -10.10 69.11 -37.14
CA ASP A 833 -10.83 70.38 -37.21
C ASP A 833 -10.90 71.00 -38.62
N GLU A 834 -9.97 70.66 -39.51
CA GLU A 834 -10.10 70.97 -40.94
C GLU A 834 -11.19 70.10 -41.60
N MET A 835 -11.21 68.80 -41.27
CA MET A 835 -12.24 67.88 -41.75
C MET A 835 -13.64 68.29 -41.28
N VAL A 836 -13.79 68.71 -40.01
CA VAL A 836 -15.04 69.28 -39.47
C VAL A 836 -15.48 70.50 -40.27
N LYS A 837 -14.60 71.47 -40.51
CA LYS A 837 -14.92 72.68 -41.30
C LYS A 837 -15.37 72.31 -42.72
N LYS A 838 -14.66 71.39 -43.38
CA LYS A 838 -15.03 70.89 -44.71
C LYS A 838 -16.40 70.22 -44.73
N GLN A 839 -16.73 69.43 -43.71
CA GLN A 839 -18.01 68.70 -43.62
C GLN A 839 -19.20 69.60 -43.25
N VAL A 840 -19.01 70.58 -42.35
CA VAL A 840 -20.03 71.61 -42.07
C VAL A 840 -20.33 72.43 -43.34
N ASN A 841 -19.29 72.85 -44.08
CA ASN A 841 -19.44 73.59 -45.33
C ASN A 841 -20.10 72.77 -46.46
N ALA A 842 -19.97 71.44 -46.43
CA ALA A 842 -20.66 70.54 -47.36
C ALA A 842 -22.13 70.26 -46.99
N GLY A 843 -22.67 70.94 -45.97
CA GLY A 843 -24.08 70.86 -45.62
C GLY A 843 -24.47 69.62 -44.82
N ALA A 844 -23.58 69.08 -43.99
CA ALA A 844 -23.88 67.95 -43.10
C ALA A 844 -25.15 68.21 -42.25
N GLN A 845 -26.09 67.27 -42.29
CA GLN A 845 -27.42 67.37 -41.67
C GLN A 845 -27.52 66.52 -40.40
N THR A 846 -28.50 66.83 -39.54
CA THR A 846 -28.89 65.98 -38.41
C THR A 846 -30.39 66.06 -38.10
N ASP A 847 -30.93 64.96 -37.60
CA ASP A 847 -32.26 64.82 -37.01
C ASP A 847 -32.30 65.25 -35.53
N LYS A 848 -31.17 65.15 -34.80
CA LYS A 848 -30.99 65.56 -33.39
C LYS A 848 -31.59 66.95 -33.10
N ARG A 849 -32.31 67.10 -31.99
CA ARG A 849 -32.92 68.39 -31.60
C ARG A 849 -31.86 69.33 -31.02
N TYR A 850 -31.94 70.60 -31.41
CA TYR A 850 -31.14 71.70 -30.86
C TYR A 850 -32.05 72.75 -30.24
N ASP A 851 -31.51 73.50 -29.29
CA ASP A 851 -32.03 74.84 -29.01
C ASP A 851 -31.69 75.78 -30.15
N THR A 852 -32.69 76.50 -30.65
CA THR A 852 -32.55 77.34 -31.84
C THR A 852 -32.94 78.78 -31.58
N TYR A 853 -32.15 79.70 -32.12
CA TYR A 853 -32.22 81.13 -31.84
C TYR A 853 -32.35 81.94 -33.13
N VAL A 854 -33.13 83.02 -33.07
CA VAL A 854 -33.19 84.06 -34.11
C VAL A 854 -33.11 85.45 -33.49
N SER A 855 -32.53 86.41 -34.21
CA SER A 855 -32.43 87.80 -33.73
C SER A 855 -33.82 88.45 -33.69
N LYS A 856 -34.16 89.05 -32.55
CA LYS A 856 -35.44 89.73 -32.27
C LYS A 856 -35.77 90.82 -33.30
N THR A 857 -34.75 91.47 -33.87
CA THR A 857 -34.87 92.53 -34.89
C THR A 857 -35.66 92.08 -36.14
N TYR A 858 -35.68 90.78 -36.45
CA TYR A 858 -36.31 90.23 -37.64
C TYR A 858 -37.61 89.44 -37.36
N ILE A 859 -38.16 89.57 -36.14
CA ILE A 859 -39.39 88.91 -35.70
C ILE A 859 -40.39 89.96 -35.22
N ASN A 860 -41.48 90.14 -35.96
CA ASN A 860 -42.62 90.92 -35.50
C ASN A 860 -43.39 90.08 -34.46
N ARG A 861 -43.37 90.48 -33.17
CA ARG A 861 -44.04 89.71 -32.12
C ARG A 861 -45.53 89.93 -32.17
N THR A 862 -46.27 88.82 -32.24
CA THR A 862 -47.73 88.78 -32.17
C THR A 862 -48.22 88.51 -30.74
N SER A 863 -47.37 87.98 -29.87
CA SER A 863 -47.60 87.89 -28.42
C SER A 863 -46.27 87.77 -27.64
N SER A 864 -46.34 87.51 -26.34
CA SER A 864 -45.18 87.11 -25.55
C SER A 864 -44.57 85.79 -26.05
N SER A 865 -45.40 84.82 -26.45
CA SER A 865 -44.99 83.47 -26.88
C SER A 865 -45.00 83.25 -28.39
N SER A 866 -45.29 84.26 -29.22
CA SER A 866 -45.36 84.10 -30.68
C SER A 866 -44.83 85.30 -31.46
N GLY A 867 -44.31 85.04 -32.65
CA GLY A 867 -43.95 86.09 -33.61
C GLY A 867 -43.80 85.59 -35.03
N THR A 868 -43.80 86.51 -35.99
CA THR A 868 -43.74 86.23 -37.43
C THR A 868 -42.49 86.86 -38.05
N VAL A 869 -41.81 86.08 -38.89
CA VAL A 869 -40.55 86.45 -39.56
C VAL A 869 -40.78 87.56 -40.59
N THR A 870 -39.99 88.64 -40.52
CA THR A 870 -40.16 89.83 -41.37
C THR A 870 -39.32 89.84 -42.65
N VAL A 871 -38.30 88.98 -42.75
CA VAL A 871 -37.34 88.91 -43.86
C VAL A 871 -37.18 87.49 -44.38
N ASP A 872 -36.89 87.34 -45.67
CA ASP A 872 -36.60 86.04 -46.28
C ASP A 872 -35.16 85.60 -46.01
N GLY A 873 -34.95 84.31 -45.79
CA GLY A 873 -33.63 83.74 -45.51
C GLY A 873 -33.09 84.02 -44.09
N LEU A 874 -33.96 84.28 -43.11
CA LEU A 874 -33.56 84.55 -41.73
C LEU A 874 -32.79 83.36 -41.14
N ASN A 875 -31.48 83.55 -40.93
CA ASN A 875 -30.59 82.51 -40.41
C ASN A 875 -30.93 82.15 -38.96
N VAL A 876 -31.26 80.88 -38.75
CA VAL A 876 -31.47 80.24 -37.45
C VAL A 876 -30.11 79.80 -36.89
N ARG A 877 -29.81 80.18 -35.66
CA ARG A 877 -28.51 79.96 -35.00
C ARG A 877 -28.60 78.95 -33.87
N GLY A 878 -27.52 78.22 -33.64
CA GLY A 878 -27.38 77.28 -32.51
C GLY A 878 -27.16 77.93 -31.14
N GLY A 879 -27.11 79.27 -31.07
CA GLY A 879 -26.94 80.04 -29.85
C GLY A 879 -27.26 81.52 -30.07
N PRO A 880 -27.31 82.35 -29.01
CA PRO A 880 -27.72 83.75 -29.07
C PRO A 880 -26.60 84.66 -29.61
N GLY A 881 -26.24 84.51 -30.89
CA GLY A 881 -25.22 85.31 -31.56
C GLY A 881 -25.01 84.97 -33.03
N THR A 882 -24.41 85.89 -33.80
CA THR A 882 -24.07 85.70 -35.21
C THR A 882 -22.86 84.78 -35.45
N THR A 883 -22.07 84.50 -34.41
CA THR A 883 -20.89 83.63 -34.43
C THR A 883 -21.23 82.14 -34.32
N TYR A 884 -22.39 81.78 -33.75
CA TYR A 884 -22.87 80.40 -33.70
C TYR A 884 -23.20 79.87 -35.10
N TRP A 885 -23.12 78.56 -35.31
CA TRP A 885 -23.40 77.96 -36.62
C TRP A 885 -24.86 78.20 -37.08
N ILE A 886 -25.06 78.18 -38.40
CA ILE A 886 -26.40 78.28 -39.01
C ILE A 886 -27.02 76.88 -38.99
N VAL A 887 -28.04 76.68 -38.15
CA VAL A 887 -28.84 75.46 -38.07
C VAL A 887 -29.75 75.33 -39.30
N GLY A 888 -30.25 76.45 -39.81
CA GLY A 888 -31.11 76.51 -40.98
C GLY A 888 -31.61 77.92 -41.25
N GLN A 889 -32.67 78.06 -42.04
CA GLN A 889 -33.28 79.35 -42.36
C GLN A 889 -34.81 79.30 -42.22
N LEU A 890 -35.40 80.47 -41.95
CA LEU A 890 -36.83 80.74 -42.04
C LEU A 890 -37.12 81.67 -43.22
N LEU A 891 -38.35 81.59 -43.73
CA LEU A 891 -38.88 82.47 -44.79
C LEU A 891 -39.79 83.54 -44.19
N LYS A 892 -40.00 84.64 -44.92
CA LYS A 892 -40.89 85.71 -44.51
C LYS A 892 -42.32 85.22 -44.33
N GLY A 893 -43.02 85.74 -43.33
CA GLY A 893 -44.37 85.30 -42.99
C GLY A 893 -44.45 83.98 -42.21
N GLN A 894 -43.36 83.25 -41.99
CA GLN A 894 -43.38 82.09 -41.11
C GLN A 894 -43.54 82.52 -39.64
N THR A 895 -44.46 81.86 -38.93
CA THR A 895 -44.71 82.07 -37.49
C THR A 895 -43.89 81.09 -36.66
N ILE A 896 -43.34 81.57 -35.53
CA ILE A 896 -42.57 80.79 -34.56
C ILE A 896 -43.17 80.89 -33.16
N GLU A 897 -43.08 79.80 -32.39
CA GLU A 897 -43.41 79.76 -30.97
C GLU A 897 -42.15 80.01 -30.12
N ILE A 898 -42.19 81.05 -29.29
CA ILE A 898 -41.05 81.60 -28.54
C ILE A 898 -41.10 81.12 -27.10
N TYR A 899 -40.07 80.41 -26.65
CA TYR A 899 -39.95 79.85 -25.30
C TYR A 899 -38.95 80.61 -24.40
N GLY A 900 -38.30 81.65 -24.93
CA GLY A 900 -37.39 82.48 -24.14
C GLY A 900 -36.74 83.59 -24.95
N GLU A 901 -36.11 84.53 -24.25
CA GLU A 901 -35.28 85.60 -24.84
C GLU A 901 -33.97 85.72 -24.07
N THR A 902 -32.87 85.98 -24.77
CA THR A 902 -31.54 86.20 -24.16
C THR A 902 -30.75 87.14 -25.07
N ASN A 903 -30.29 88.28 -24.53
CA ASN A 903 -29.41 89.24 -25.22
C ASN A 903 -29.91 89.66 -26.63
N GLY A 904 -31.21 89.85 -26.80
CA GLY A 904 -31.82 90.22 -28.09
C GLY A 904 -32.04 89.05 -29.08
N TRP A 905 -31.84 87.80 -28.65
CA TRP A 905 -32.14 86.60 -29.41
C TRP A 905 -33.32 85.84 -28.80
N LEU A 906 -34.22 85.36 -29.64
CA LEU A 906 -35.42 84.63 -29.27
C LEU A 906 -35.17 83.12 -29.42
N ARG A 907 -35.34 82.37 -28.34
CA ARG A 907 -35.25 80.90 -28.32
C ARG A 907 -36.60 80.32 -28.75
N PHE A 908 -36.58 79.49 -29.78
CA PHE A 908 -37.75 78.85 -30.39
C PHE A 908 -37.39 77.42 -30.81
N ARG A 909 -38.38 76.64 -31.28
CA ARG A 909 -38.19 75.28 -31.80
C ARG A 909 -38.23 75.32 -33.32
N TYR A 910 -37.11 75.04 -33.98
CA TYR A 910 -37.07 74.96 -35.45
C TYR A 910 -37.96 73.82 -35.96
N PRO A 911 -38.88 74.06 -36.92
CA PRO A 911 -39.92 73.09 -37.29
C PRO A 911 -39.45 71.96 -38.24
N LYS A 912 -38.23 72.05 -38.81
CA LYS A 912 -37.72 71.00 -39.71
C LYS A 912 -37.04 69.87 -38.92
N THR A 913 -37.37 68.63 -39.26
CA THR A 913 -36.68 67.44 -38.75
C THR A 913 -35.19 67.46 -39.13
N TRP A 914 -34.89 67.56 -40.42
CA TRP A 914 -33.52 67.71 -40.93
C TRP A 914 -33.10 69.19 -40.96
N LYS A 915 -31.88 69.45 -40.50
CA LYS A 915 -31.25 70.76 -40.35
C LYS A 915 -29.74 70.59 -40.23
N ASN A 916 -28.97 71.67 -40.44
CA ASN A 916 -27.51 71.63 -40.40
C ASN A 916 -27.01 71.20 -39.00
N ALA A 917 -26.04 70.30 -38.98
CA ALA A 917 -25.38 69.85 -37.76
C ALA A 917 -24.49 70.96 -37.14
N SER A 918 -24.26 70.88 -35.84
CA SER A 918 -23.23 71.68 -35.17
C SER A 918 -21.82 71.19 -35.51
N PRO A 919 -20.79 72.06 -35.50
CA PRO A 919 -19.40 71.62 -35.66
C PRO A 919 -18.99 70.56 -34.63
N GLU A 920 -19.52 70.64 -33.41
CA GLU A 920 -19.23 69.71 -32.30
C GLU A 920 -19.83 68.33 -32.56
N ASP A 921 -21.06 68.25 -33.07
CA ASP A 921 -21.68 66.97 -33.44
C ASP A 921 -21.04 66.37 -34.71
N VAL A 922 -20.63 67.19 -35.67
CA VAL A 922 -19.81 66.74 -36.81
C VAL A 922 -18.46 66.19 -36.31
N LYS A 923 -17.80 66.89 -35.38
CA LYS A 923 -16.55 66.43 -34.73
C LYS A 923 -16.76 65.15 -33.92
N TYR A 924 -17.93 64.98 -33.31
CA TYR A 924 -18.26 63.77 -32.56
C TYR A 924 -18.23 62.52 -33.44
N TYR A 925 -18.92 62.54 -34.59
CA TYR A 925 -18.96 61.38 -35.49
C TYR A 925 -17.72 61.24 -36.37
N LEU A 926 -16.94 62.30 -36.59
CA LEU A 926 -15.65 62.21 -37.29
C LEU A 926 -14.54 61.60 -36.41
N ASN A 927 -14.55 61.80 -35.09
CA ASN A 927 -13.47 61.32 -34.21
C ASN A 927 -13.61 59.81 -33.91
N PRO A 928 -12.72 58.93 -34.40
CA PRO A 928 -12.78 57.50 -34.13
C PRO A 928 -12.63 57.16 -32.64
N ASN A 929 -11.90 57.99 -31.89
CA ASN A 929 -11.65 57.78 -30.46
C ASN A 929 -12.89 57.99 -29.57
N ASN A 930 -14.01 58.45 -30.13
CA ASN A 930 -15.29 58.54 -29.42
C ASN A 930 -16.05 57.20 -29.38
N PHE A 931 -15.62 56.20 -30.15
CA PHE A 931 -16.28 54.91 -30.29
C PHE A 931 -15.44 53.81 -29.62
N SER A 932 -16.02 53.10 -28.66
CA SER A 932 -15.37 51.94 -28.03
C SER A 932 -15.30 50.78 -29.00
N THR A 933 -14.19 50.03 -29.04
CA THR A 933 -14.00 48.82 -29.86
C THR A 933 -15.03 47.73 -29.56
N ALA A 934 -15.59 47.70 -28.35
CA ALA A 934 -16.66 46.80 -27.95
C ALA A 934 -18.08 47.28 -28.31
N SER A 935 -18.22 48.48 -28.91
CA SER A 935 -19.53 49.03 -29.27
C SER A 935 -19.95 48.63 -30.69
N LYS A 936 -21.26 48.41 -30.88
CA LYS A 936 -21.84 48.18 -32.22
C LYS A 936 -21.50 49.30 -33.21
N ASP A 937 -21.37 50.54 -32.73
CA ASP A 937 -21.04 51.71 -33.53
C ASP A 937 -19.62 51.65 -34.12
N TYR A 938 -18.73 50.81 -33.56
CA TYR A 938 -17.38 50.58 -34.10
C TYR A 938 -17.39 49.81 -35.43
N LEU A 939 -18.46 49.07 -35.74
CA LEU A 939 -18.65 48.44 -37.07
C LEU A 939 -18.71 49.46 -38.22
N GLN A 940 -18.80 50.77 -37.93
CA GLN A 940 -18.64 51.80 -38.96
C GLN A 940 -17.24 51.77 -39.62
N PHE A 941 -16.25 51.23 -38.90
CA PHE A 941 -14.86 51.04 -39.36
C PHE A 941 -14.60 49.63 -39.91
N LEU A 942 -15.61 48.74 -39.95
CA LEU A 942 -15.44 47.39 -40.52
C LEU A 942 -15.06 47.52 -42.01
N LEU A 943 -14.01 46.81 -42.43
CA LEU A 943 -13.51 46.81 -43.79
C LEU A 943 -14.42 45.96 -44.68
N LEU A 944 -15.28 46.65 -45.43
CA LEU A 944 -16.35 46.07 -46.23
C LEU A 944 -15.86 45.34 -47.50
N THR A 945 -14.56 45.29 -47.79
CA THR A 945 -13.98 44.52 -48.89
C THR A 945 -13.57 43.10 -48.50
N GLU A 946 -13.39 42.82 -47.20
CA GLU A 946 -12.92 41.53 -46.69
C GLU A 946 -14.09 40.55 -46.48
N SER A 947 -13.90 39.30 -46.93
CA SER A 947 -14.82 38.18 -46.69
C SER A 947 -14.65 37.64 -45.27
N MET A 948 -15.75 37.25 -44.63
CA MET A 948 -15.77 36.80 -43.24
C MET A 948 -15.71 35.28 -43.08
N ASN A 949 -15.49 34.53 -44.17
CA ASN A 949 -15.41 33.06 -44.20
C ASN A 949 -16.65 32.30 -43.69
N LEU A 950 -17.84 32.92 -43.77
CA LEU A 950 -19.09 32.43 -43.17
C LEU A 950 -19.47 31.00 -43.62
N ASP A 951 -20.04 30.21 -42.71
CA ASP A 951 -20.71 28.95 -43.03
C ASP A 951 -22.11 29.23 -43.63
N PRO A 952 -22.40 28.81 -44.89
CA PRO A 952 -23.71 29.01 -45.51
C PRO A 952 -24.85 28.34 -44.74
N ASN A 953 -24.59 27.23 -44.04
CA ASN A 953 -25.59 26.53 -43.23
C ASN A 953 -25.90 27.33 -41.97
N GLU A 954 -24.88 27.90 -41.31
CA GLU A 954 -25.07 28.75 -40.15
C GLU A 954 -25.85 30.02 -40.51
N VAL A 955 -25.49 30.69 -41.61
CA VAL A 955 -26.19 31.88 -42.11
C VAL A 955 -27.64 31.54 -42.50
N ASN A 956 -27.90 30.41 -43.16
CA ASN A 956 -29.27 29.98 -43.45
C ASN A 956 -30.07 29.71 -42.17
N ASN A 957 -29.54 28.90 -41.25
CA ASN A 957 -30.26 28.43 -40.07
C ASN A 957 -30.45 29.51 -38.99
N LYS A 958 -29.52 30.47 -38.86
CA LYS A 958 -29.54 31.48 -37.79
C LYS A 958 -29.93 32.88 -38.27
N ILE A 959 -29.54 33.28 -39.49
CA ILE A 959 -29.73 34.66 -40.00
C ILE A 959 -30.87 34.77 -41.01
N LEU A 960 -30.90 33.90 -42.02
CA LEU A 960 -31.85 33.99 -43.14
C LEU A 960 -33.14 33.20 -42.92
N THR A 961 -33.24 32.44 -41.82
CA THR A 961 -34.50 31.78 -41.46
C THR A 961 -35.62 32.80 -41.23
N ASN A 962 -36.82 32.48 -41.74
CA ASN A 962 -38.02 33.31 -41.71
C ASN A 962 -37.82 34.71 -42.35
N LYS A 963 -36.87 34.89 -43.29
CA LYS A 963 -36.63 36.16 -43.99
C LYS A 963 -37.25 36.21 -45.40
N GLY A 964 -38.49 35.73 -45.52
CA GLY A 964 -39.25 35.76 -46.77
C GLY A 964 -38.48 35.13 -47.93
N ILE A 965 -38.41 35.84 -49.07
CA ILE A 965 -37.71 35.33 -50.28
C ILE A 965 -36.18 35.20 -50.13
N LEU A 966 -35.60 35.75 -49.04
CA LEU A 966 -34.17 35.64 -48.73
C LEU A 966 -33.83 34.38 -47.92
N GLU A 967 -34.82 33.59 -47.51
CA GLU A 967 -34.60 32.32 -46.82
C GLU A 967 -33.88 31.29 -47.70
N ASN A 968 -32.95 30.55 -47.10
CA ASN A 968 -32.02 29.62 -47.75
C ASN A 968 -31.07 30.23 -48.80
N LYS A 969 -30.92 31.57 -48.87
CA LYS A 969 -30.08 32.26 -49.88
C LYS A 969 -28.63 32.55 -49.46
N ALA A 970 -28.10 31.98 -48.38
CA ALA A 970 -26.75 32.28 -47.89
C ALA A 970 -25.67 32.11 -48.96
N HIS A 971 -25.74 31.04 -49.76
CA HIS A 971 -24.80 30.83 -50.87
C HIS A 971 -24.80 31.96 -51.90
N ALA A 972 -25.95 32.58 -52.19
CA ALA A 972 -26.02 33.71 -53.12
C ALA A 972 -25.41 34.99 -52.51
N PHE A 973 -25.56 35.21 -51.21
CA PHE A 973 -24.90 36.33 -50.51
C PHE A 973 -23.38 36.15 -50.38
N ILE A 974 -22.92 34.92 -50.09
CA ILE A 974 -21.49 34.60 -50.00
C ILE A 974 -20.84 34.68 -51.38
N GLU A 975 -21.49 34.16 -52.44
CA GLU A 975 -21.00 34.31 -53.81
C GLU A 975 -21.02 35.79 -54.27
N ALA A 976 -22.06 36.56 -53.91
CA ALA A 976 -22.12 37.99 -54.18
C ALA A 976 -20.96 38.75 -53.51
N GLY A 977 -20.63 38.40 -52.27
CA GLY A 977 -19.50 38.96 -51.56
C GLY A 977 -18.17 38.60 -52.19
N ARG A 978 -17.95 37.30 -52.48
CA ARG A 978 -16.75 36.77 -53.14
C ARG A 978 -16.49 37.37 -54.52
N VAL A 979 -17.53 37.52 -55.35
CA VAL A 979 -17.43 38.01 -56.74
C VAL A 979 -17.28 39.53 -56.82
N ASN A 980 -17.90 40.28 -55.91
CA ASN A 980 -17.90 41.74 -55.94
C ASN A 980 -16.93 42.38 -54.94
N HIS A 981 -16.17 41.58 -54.19
CA HIS A 981 -15.33 41.99 -53.05
C HIS A 981 -16.13 42.84 -52.05
N ILE A 982 -17.19 42.25 -51.49
CA ILE A 982 -17.98 42.85 -50.41
C ILE A 982 -18.17 41.87 -49.25
N ASN A 983 -18.06 42.38 -48.03
CA ASN A 983 -18.44 41.76 -46.77
C ASN A 983 -19.89 41.22 -46.76
N GLU A 984 -20.06 39.94 -46.44
CA GLU A 984 -21.33 39.22 -46.59
C GLU A 984 -22.40 39.72 -45.60
N ILE A 985 -22.03 40.02 -44.36
CA ILE A 985 -22.96 40.52 -43.33
C ILE A 985 -23.46 41.92 -43.66
N TYR A 986 -22.63 42.77 -44.24
CA TYR A 986 -23.08 44.05 -44.79
C TYR A 986 -24.10 43.85 -45.93
N LEU A 987 -23.85 42.95 -46.89
CA LEU A 987 -24.81 42.64 -47.97
C LEU A 987 -26.14 42.11 -47.44
N ILE A 988 -26.11 41.20 -46.46
CA ILE A 988 -27.32 40.63 -45.85
C ILE A 988 -28.07 41.70 -45.05
N SER A 989 -27.37 42.49 -44.23
CA SER A 989 -27.96 43.59 -43.46
C SER A 989 -28.69 44.60 -44.35
N HIS A 990 -28.03 45.00 -45.45
CA HIS A 990 -28.56 45.95 -46.44
C HIS A 990 -29.78 45.36 -47.17
N ALA A 991 -29.67 44.12 -47.67
CA ALA A 991 -30.81 43.46 -48.31
C ALA A 991 -32.00 43.30 -47.36
N LEU A 992 -31.79 42.89 -46.11
CA LEU A 992 -32.88 42.81 -45.10
C LEU A 992 -33.53 44.16 -44.82
N LEU A 993 -32.85 45.29 -45.05
CA LEU A 993 -33.40 46.63 -44.87
C LEU A 993 -34.29 47.02 -46.05
N GLU A 994 -33.73 47.04 -47.25
CA GLU A 994 -34.42 47.43 -48.50
C GLU A 994 -35.59 46.49 -48.87
N THR A 995 -35.50 45.23 -48.44
CA THR A 995 -36.55 44.22 -48.69
C THR A 995 -37.57 44.08 -47.55
N SER A 996 -37.46 44.82 -46.45
CA SER A 996 -38.27 44.59 -45.23
C SER A 996 -38.28 43.12 -44.81
N ASN A 997 -37.08 42.58 -44.52
CA ASN A 997 -36.81 41.17 -44.24
C ASN A 997 -37.32 40.19 -45.32
N GLY A 998 -37.15 40.53 -46.60
CA GLY A 998 -37.51 39.68 -47.75
C GLY A 998 -38.98 39.72 -48.18
N ASN A 999 -39.77 40.69 -47.71
CA ASN A 999 -41.23 40.77 -47.91
C ASN A 999 -41.69 41.92 -48.81
N SER A 1000 -40.83 42.89 -49.17
CA SER A 1000 -41.21 44.05 -49.98
C SER A 1000 -41.67 43.63 -51.39
N LYS A 1001 -42.50 44.45 -52.04
CA LYS A 1001 -43.03 44.09 -53.37
C LYS A 1001 -41.94 44.04 -54.46
N LEU A 1002 -40.84 44.77 -54.28
CA LEU A 1002 -39.65 44.69 -55.13
C LEU A 1002 -38.84 43.41 -54.89
N ALA A 1003 -38.76 42.97 -53.63
CA ALA A 1003 -38.06 41.74 -53.25
C ALA A 1003 -38.82 40.49 -53.71
N THR A 1004 -40.13 40.45 -53.51
CA THR A 1004 -41.01 39.29 -53.80
C THR A 1004 -41.38 39.13 -55.27
N GLY A 1005 -41.01 40.09 -56.13
CA GLY A 1005 -41.14 40.02 -57.58
C GLY A 1005 -42.24 40.92 -58.15
N VAL A 1006 -41.91 41.65 -59.21
CA VAL A 1006 -42.84 42.50 -59.99
C VAL A 1006 -42.86 42.02 -61.44
N LEU A 1007 -44.05 41.84 -62.03
CA LEU A 1007 -44.18 41.59 -63.46
C LEU A 1007 -44.01 42.92 -64.23
N VAL A 1008 -42.97 43.02 -65.05
CA VAL A 1008 -42.68 44.20 -65.88
C VAL A 1008 -42.97 43.86 -67.34
N SER A 1009 -43.88 44.61 -67.95
CA SER A 1009 -44.29 44.53 -69.36
C SER A 1009 -44.08 45.85 -70.13
N SER A 1010 -43.60 46.90 -69.46
CA SER A 1010 -43.24 48.19 -70.07
C SER A 1010 -42.09 48.82 -69.28
N VAL A 1011 -41.17 49.50 -69.98
CA VAL A 1011 -39.96 50.12 -69.44
C VAL A 1011 -39.75 51.48 -70.12
N ASP A 1012 -39.55 52.54 -69.34
CA ASP A 1012 -39.52 53.93 -69.81
C ASP A 1012 -40.75 54.31 -70.67
N GLY A 1013 -41.90 53.66 -70.41
CA GLY A 1013 -43.15 53.81 -71.17
C GLY A 1013 -43.24 52.98 -72.47
N LYS A 1014 -42.22 52.18 -72.82
CA LYS A 1014 -42.20 51.33 -74.02
C LYS A 1014 -42.47 49.86 -73.65
N PRO A 1015 -43.35 49.14 -74.38
CA PRO A 1015 -43.60 47.71 -74.14
C PRO A 1015 -42.32 46.86 -74.20
N VAL A 1016 -42.23 45.86 -73.34
CA VAL A 1016 -41.17 44.84 -73.31
C VAL A 1016 -41.77 43.44 -73.11
N GLU A 1017 -40.96 42.40 -73.34
CA GLU A 1017 -41.32 41.00 -73.06
C GLU A 1017 -41.69 40.83 -71.56
N PRO A 1018 -42.92 40.40 -71.20
CA PRO A 1018 -43.34 40.37 -69.80
C PRO A 1018 -42.52 39.40 -68.95
N LYS A 1019 -41.75 39.92 -67.99
CA LYS A 1019 -40.94 39.10 -67.06
C LYS A 1019 -41.11 39.53 -65.61
N VAL A 1020 -41.07 38.56 -64.70
CA VAL A 1020 -40.98 38.82 -63.26
C VAL A 1020 -39.54 39.21 -62.95
N VAL A 1021 -39.36 40.34 -62.26
CA VAL A 1021 -38.06 40.88 -61.87
C VAL A 1021 -38.00 41.08 -60.36
N TYR A 1022 -36.81 40.91 -59.80
CA TYR A 1022 -36.54 40.95 -58.37
C TYR A 1022 -35.49 42.03 -58.08
N ASN A 1023 -35.62 42.76 -56.98
CA ASN A 1023 -34.69 43.82 -56.59
C ASN A 1023 -34.48 43.80 -55.07
N MET A 1024 -33.28 43.38 -54.65
CA MET A 1024 -32.97 43.10 -53.25
C MET A 1024 -32.29 44.27 -52.51
N TYR A 1025 -32.02 45.39 -53.18
CA TYR A 1025 -31.28 46.52 -52.61
C TYR A 1025 -31.90 47.89 -52.98
N GLY A 1026 -33.18 47.92 -53.36
CA GLY A 1026 -33.88 49.16 -53.72
C GLY A 1026 -33.32 49.89 -54.96
N ILE A 1027 -32.42 49.28 -55.73
CA ILE A 1027 -31.63 49.97 -56.76
C ILE A 1027 -32.55 50.55 -57.86
N GLY A 1028 -32.58 51.87 -57.99
CA GLY A 1028 -33.43 52.60 -58.92
C GLY A 1028 -34.85 52.92 -58.41
N ALA A 1029 -35.19 52.57 -57.18
CA ALA A 1029 -36.45 52.95 -56.54
C ALA A 1029 -36.38 54.43 -56.07
N LEU A 1030 -36.93 55.34 -56.87
CA LEU A 1030 -37.06 56.76 -56.50
C LEU A 1030 -38.35 56.99 -55.69
N ASP A 1031 -38.33 57.86 -54.67
CA ASP A 1031 -39.46 58.12 -53.76
C ASP A 1031 -40.83 58.29 -54.47
N SER A 1032 -40.84 59.00 -55.61
CA SER A 1032 -42.06 59.29 -56.38
C SER A 1032 -42.59 58.12 -57.22
N CYS A 1033 -41.83 57.03 -57.36
CA CYS A 1033 -42.18 55.89 -58.23
C CYS A 1033 -41.59 54.54 -57.79
N ALA A 1034 -41.24 54.38 -56.50
CA ALA A 1034 -40.32 53.37 -55.99
C ALA A 1034 -40.48 51.96 -56.60
N VAL A 1035 -41.68 51.37 -56.53
CA VAL A 1035 -41.94 50.02 -57.05
C VAL A 1035 -41.79 49.94 -58.58
N ARG A 1036 -42.28 50.94 -59.33
CA ARG A 1036 -42.19 50.97 -60.80
C ARG A 1036 -40.75 51.20 -61.25
N CYS A 1037 -40.11 52.23 -60.73
CA CYS A 1037 -38.76 52.62 -61.14
C CYS A 1037 -37.71 51.57 -60.71
N GLY A 1038 -37.87 50.96 -59.53
CA GLY A 1038 -37.03 49.85 -59.08
C GLY A 1038 -37.23 48.55 -59.87
N SER A 1039 -38.45 48.26 -60.37
CA SER A 1039 -38.70 47.10 -61.22
C SER A 1039 -38.26 47.31 -62.67
N GLU A 1040 -38.52 48.49 -63.25
CA GLU A 1040 -37.99 48.88 -64.56
C GLU A 1040 -36.46 48.87 -64.58
N ARG A 1041 -35.80 49.23 -63.47
CA ARG A 1041 -34.34 49.06 -63.33
C ARG A 1041 -33.93 47.59 -63.26
N ALA A 1042 -34.59 46.77 -62.44
CA ALA A 1042 -34.30 45.34 -62.33
C ALA A 1042 -34.49 44.58 -63.67
N TYR A 1043 -35.44 45.02 -64.51
CA TYR A 1043 -35.60 44.51 -65.87
C TYR A 1043 -34.38 44.82 -66.75
N LYS A 1044 -33.90 46.09 -66.74
CA LYS A 1044 -32.72 46.53 -67.52
C LYS A 1044 -31.44 45.77 -67.14
N GLU A 1045 -31.30 45.36 -65.88
CA GLU A 1045 -30.16 44.58 -65.37
C GLU A 1045 -30.35 43.04 -65.49
N GLY A 1046 -31.53 42.59 -65.96
CA GLY A 1046 -31.83 41.18 -66.17
C GLY A 1046 -32.02 40.35 -64.89
N TRP A 1047 -32.50 40.97 -63.80
CA TRP A 1047 -32.68 40.32 -62.49
C TRP A 1047 -33.94 39.45 -62.42
N PHE A 1048 -33.99 38.40 -63.25
CA PHE A 1048 -35.15 37.51 -63.42
C PHE A 1048 -35.24 36.36 -62.40
N ASN A 1049 -34.37 36.33 -61.38
CA ASN A 1049 -34.49 35.45 -60.21
C ASN A 1049 -33.84 36.10 -58.97
N PRO A 1050 -34.21 35.65 -57.74
CA PRO A 1050 -33.68 36.22 -56.49
C PRO A 1050 -32.17 36.19 -56.37
N GLU A 1051 -31.53 35.06 -56.71
CA GLU A 1051 -30.09 34.85 -56.56
C GLU A 1051 -29.27 35.80 -57.45
N LYS A 1052 -29.72 36.03 -58.69
CA LYS A 1052 -29.12 37.01 -59.60
C LYS A 1052 -29.36 38.45 -59.13
N ALA A 1053 -30.52 38.75 -58.54
CA ALA A 1053 -30.79 40.06 -57.94
C ALA A 1053 -29.90 40.35 -56.72
N ILE A 1054 -29.47 39.30 -55.98
CA ILE A 1054 -28.45 39.41 -54.92
C ILE A 1054 -27.07 39.66 -55.55
N ILE A 1055 -26.61 38.78 -56.45
CA ILE A 1055 -25.23 38.79 -56.97
C ILE A 1055 -24.92 40.00 -57.87
N ASP A 1056 -25.79 40.34 -58.83
CA ASP A 1056 -25.63 41.53 -59.68
C ASP A 1056 -26.14 42.82 -59.02
N GLY A 1057 -26.92 42.74 -57.93
CA GLY A 1057 -27.29 43.91 -57.12
C GLY A 1057 -26.11 44.42 -56.28
N ALA A 1058 -25.41 43.50 -55.59
CA ALA A 1058 -24.20 43.80 -54.81
C ALA A 1058 -23.11 44.53 -55.65
N LYS A 1059 -22.99 44.17 -56.93
CA LYS A 1059 -22.11 44.77 -57.94
C LYS A 1059 -22.29 46.28 -58.11
N TRP A 1060 -23.52 46.78 -57.94
CA TRP A 1060 -23.82 48.21 -58.01
C TRP A 1060 -23.25 48.94 -56.78
N ILE A 1061 -23.43 48.37 -55.59
CA ILE A 1061 -22.87 48.90 -54.33
C ILE A 1061 -21.34 48.86 -54.36
N SER A 1062 -20.76 47.76 -54.89
CA SER A 1062 -19.31 47.58 -55.04
C SER A 1062 -18.70 48.67 -55.91
N ARG A 1063 -19.18 48.81 -57.15
CA ARG A 1063 -18.66 49.79 -58.12
C ARG A 1063 -19.00 51.23 -57.76
N GLY A 1064 -20.12 51.45 -57.08
CA GLY A 1064 -20.54 52.75 -56.59
C GLY A 1064 -19.58 53.28 -55.53
N TYR A 1065 -19.30 52.49 -54.49
CA TYR A 1065 -18.60 52.98 -53.28
C TYR A 1065 -17.42 52.10 -52.86
N ILE A 1066 -17.67 50.83 -52.54
CA ILE A 1066 -16.75 49.98 -51.76
C ILE A 1066 -15.45 49.70 -52.53
N ASN A 1067 -15.54 49.38 -53.82
CA ASN A 1067 -14.41 49.16 -54.74
C ASN A 1067 -14.38 50.24 -55.85
N ASN A 1068 -14.80 51.47 -55.53
CA ASN A 1068 -14.75 52.57 -56.50
C ASN A 1068 -13.30 53.07 -56.66
N PRO A 1069 -12.68 52.99 -57.85
CA PRO A 1069 -11.27 53.30 -58.06
C PRO A 1069 -10.90 54.78 -57.82
N ASN A 1070 -11.87 55.68 -57.73
CA ASN A 1070 -11.66 57.11 -57.51
C ASN A 1070 -11.87 57.56 -56.05
N TYR A 1071 -12.50 56.72 -55.20
CA TYR A 1071 -12.92 57.11 -53.84
C TYR A 1071 -12.61 56.09 -52.73
N ASP A 1072 -12.42 54.81 -53.05
CA ASP A 1072 -12.08 53.72 -52.09
C ASP A 1072 -12.91 53.73 -50.80
N GLN A 1073 -14.24 53.77 -50.93
CA GLN A 1073 -15.14 53.93 -49.78
C GLN A 1073 -15.50 52.58 -49.14
N ASN A 1074 -14.46 51.83 -48.78
CA ASN A 1074 -14.53 50.46 -48.27
C ASN A 1074 -14.88 50.33 -46.76
N THR A 1075 -15.31 51.39 -46.08
CA THR A 1075 -15.94 51.31 -44.74
C THR A 1075 -17.17 52.22 -44.69
N LEU A 1076 -18.16 51.93 -43.84
CA LEU A 1076 -19.33 52.82 -43.65
C LEU A 1076 -18.90 54.26 -43.29
N TYR A 1077 -17.82 54.40 -42.52
CA TYR A 1077 -17.20 55.69 -42.22
C TYR A 1077 -16.69 56.38 -43.49
N LYS A 1078 -15.94 55.68 -44.38
CA LYS A 1078 -15.48 56.25 -45.65
C LYS A 1078 -16.64 56.55 -46.61
N MET A 1079 -17.68 55.71 -46.65
CA MET A 1079 -18.92 55.96 -47.40
C MET A 1079 -19.63 57.24 -46.93
N ARG A 1080 -19.66 57.50 -45.62
CA ARG A 1080 -20.25 58.72 -45.07
C ARG A 1080 -19.37 59.95 -45.27
N TRP A 1081 -18.08 59.87 -44.94
CA TRP A 1081 -17.24 61.07 -44.76
C TRP A 1081 -16.27 61.34 -45.92
N ASN A 1082 -15.99 60.35 -46.76
CA ASN A 1082 -15.00 60.39 -47.86
C ASN A 1082 -13.67 61.11 -47.49
N PRO A 1083 -12.99 60.72 -46.38
CA PRO A 1083 -11.86 61.47 -45.83
C PRO A 1083 -10.67 61.56 -46.77
N ALA A 1084 -10.36 60.50 -47.52
CA ALA A 1084 -9.23 60.46 -48.45
C ALA A 1084 -9.37 61.52 -49.56
N TYR A 1085 -10.54 61.61 -50.20
CA TYR A 1085 -10.84 62.64 -51.20
C TYR A 1085 -10.90 64.05 -50.56
N ALA A 1086 -11.43 64.13 -49.34
CA ALA A 1086 -11.59 65.36 -48.58
C ALA A 1086 -10.26 66.01 -48.13
N VAL A 1087 -9.12 65.32 -48.17
CA VAL A 1087 -7.80 65.95 -47.93
C VAL A 1087 -7.60 67.11 -48.90
N ASN A 1088 -7.61 66.82 -50.21
CA ASN A 1088 -7.29 67.79 -51.26
C ASN A 1088 -8.51 68.55 -51.81
N ASN A 1089 -9.73 68.03 -51.66
CA ASN A 1089 -10.93 68.56 -52.29
C ASN A 1089 -12.01 69.00 -51.27
N PRO A 1090 -13.13 69.61 -51.71
CA PRO A 1090 -14.38 69.56 -50.96
C PRO A 1090 -14.86 68.10 -50.84
N PRO A 1091 -15.46 67.69 -49.70
CA PRO A 1091 -15.89 66.31 -49.52
C PRO A 1091 -17.16 66.03 -50.33
N THR A 1092 -17.02 65.36 -51.47
CA THR A 1092 -18.11 64.94 -52.35
C THR A 1092 -18.26 63.41 -52.35
N HIS A 1093 -19.22 62.88 -53.10
CA HIS A 1093 -19.51 61.43 -53.16
C HIS A 1093 -19.77 60.79 -51.78
N GLN A 1094 -20.48 61.52 -50.92
CA GLN A 1094 -20.91 61.06 -49.60
C GLN A 1094 -22.24 60.30 -49.75
N TYR A 1095 -22.37 59.10 -49.18
CA TYR A 1095 -23.57 58.26 -49.32
C TYR A 1095 -24.82 58.90 -48.70
N ALA A 1096 -24.65 59.72 -47.65
CA ALA A 1096 -25.75 60.41 -46.96
C ALA A 1096 -25.27 61.73 -46.35
N THR A 1097 -26.19 62.68 -46.17
CA THR A 1097 -25.93 63.97 -45.49
C THR A 1097 -26.06 63.89 -43.97
N ASP A 1098 -26.82 62.94 -43.43
CA ASP A 1098 -26.99 62.72 -41.99
C ASP A 1098 -25.66 62.32 -41.32
N ILE A 1099 -25.17 63.13 -40.38
CA ILE A 1099 -23.95 62.85 -39.59
C ILE A 1099 -23.97 61.47 -38.91
N GLY A 1100 -25.15 60.99 -38.50
CA GLY A 1100 -25.32 59.71 -37.80
C GLY A 1100 -25.46 58.51 -38.73
N TRP A 1101 -25.50 58.70 -40.07
CA TRP A 1101 -25.87 57.63 -41.00
C TRP A 1101 -25.03 56.36 -40.85
N ALA A 1102 -23.71 56.49 -40.69
CA ALA A 1102 -22.79 55.35 -40.62
C ALA A 1102 -23.11 54.44 -39.43
N VAL A 1103 -23.25 54.99 -38.22
CA VAL A 1103 -23.62 54.23 -37.01
C VAL A 1103 -25.08 53.75 -37.04
N LYS A 1104 -25.98 54.48 -37.72
CA LYS A 1104 -27.37 54.03 -37.92
C LYS A 1104 -27.44 52.73 -38.73
N GLN A 1105 -26.44 52.41 -39.57
CA GLN A 1105 -26.38 51.13 -40.29
C GLN A 1105 -25.83 49.96 -39.45
N THR A 1106 -25.00 50.23 -38.43
CA THR A 1106 -24.24 49.16 -37.74
C THR A 1106 -25.10 48.28 -36.84
N SER A 1107 -26.23 48.79 -36.33
CA SER A 1107 -27.04 48.08 -35.32
C SER A 1107 -27.50 46.71 -35.83
N ARG A 1108 -28.00 46.65 -37.08
CA ARG A 1108 -28.38 45.39 -37.71
C ARG A 1108 -27.18 44.49 -38.00
N MET A 1109 -26.04 45.04 -38.42
CA MET A 1109 -24.83 44.23 -38.62
C MET A 1109 -24.39 43.57 -37.30
N TYR A 1110 -24.45 44.31 -36.18
CA TYR A 1110 -24.16 43.78 -34.85
C TYR A 1110 -25.16 42.70 -34.41
N GLU A 1111 -26.45 42.91 -34.64
CA GLU A 1111 -27.49 41.90 -34.41
C GLU A 1111 -27.19 40.60 -35.19
N LEU A 1112 -26.80 40.71 -36.47
CA LEU A 1112 -26.40 39.56 -37.29
C LEU A 1112 -25.11 38.88 -36.80
N PHE A 1113 -24.10 39.65 -36.36
CA PHE A 1113 -22.88 39.09 -35.77
C PHE A 1113 -23.15 38.31 -34.49
N SER A 1114 -24.03 38.81 -33.63
CA SER A 1114 -24.34 38.17 -32.34
C SER A 1114 -24.98 36.77 -32.46
N LEU A 1115 -25.40 36.37 -33.66
CA LEU A 1115 -25.96 35.05 -33.96
C LEU A 1115 -24.89 34.02 -34.38
N LEU A 1116 -23.70 34.45 -34.82
CA LEU A 1116 -22.69 33.57 -35.41
C LEU A 1116 -21.68 33.04 -34.39
N ASP A 1117 -21.22 31.81 -34.58
CA ASP A 1117 -20.19 31.15 -33.75
C ASP A 1117 -18.77 31.40 -34.27
N ASN A 1118 -18.58 31.59 -35.58
CA ASN A 1118 -17.26 31.77 -36.20
C ASN A 1118 -17.31 32.82 -37.32
N TYR A 1119 -16.48 33.86 -37.20
CA TYR A 1119 -16.27 34.87 -38.25
C TYR A 1119 -14.97 35.65 -38.01
N ASP A 1120 -14.43 36.24 -39.07
CA ASP A 1120 -13.18 37.00 -39.03
C ASP A 1120 -13.45 38.48 -39.35
N MET A 1121 -13.17 39.39 -38.41
CA MET A 1121 -13.35 40.84 -38.55
C MET A 1121 -12.02 41.56 -38.83
N VAL A 1122 -12.03 42.44 -39.83
CA VAL A 1122 -10.97 43.39 -40.11
C VAL A 1122 -11.55 44.80 -40.03
N PHE A 1123 -10.96 45.67 -39.22
CA PHE A 1123 -11.31 47.08 -39.14
C PHE A 1123 -10.24 47.92 -39.85
N ASP A 1124 -10.66 49.00 -40.51
CA ASP A 1124 -9.77 50.05 -41.03
C ASP A 1124 -10.13 51.39 -40.37
N VAL A 1125 -9.36 51.73 -39.35
CA VAL A 1125 -9.65 52.81 -38.40
C VAL A 1125 -8.96 54.09 -38.88
N PRO A 1126 -9.70 55.18 -39.13
CA PRO A 1126 -9.12 56.44 -39.60
C PRO A 1126 -8.23 57.05 -38.51
N GLN A 1127 -7.21 57.80 -38.90
CA GLN A 1127 -6.36 58.59 -38.02
C GLN A 1127 -6.11 59.96 -38.68
N TYR A 1128 -6.42 61.04 -37.95
CA TYR A 1128 -6.16 62.41 -38.41
C TYR A 1128 -4.83 62.91 -37.86
N LYS A 1129 -4.26 63.90 -38.55
CA LYS A 1129 -3.08 64.64 -38.11
C LYS A 1129 -3.36 65.30 -36.75
N LYS A 1130 -2.39 65.21 -35.84
CA LYS A 1130 -2.40 65.90 -34.53
C LYS A 1130 -2.00 67.36 -34.69
#